data_AF-A0A2V9HFF8-F1
#
_entry.id   AF-A0A2V9HFF8-F1
#
_cell.length_a   1.000
_cell.length_b   1.000
_cell.length_c   1.000
_cell.angle_alpha   90.00
_cell.angle_beta   90.00
_cell.angle_gamma   90.00
#
_symmetry.space_group_name_H-M   'P 1'
#
loop_
_entity.id
_entity.type
_entity.pdbx_description
1 polymer ?
#
loop_
_entity_poly.entity_id
_entity_poly.type
_entity_poly.pdbx_seq_one_letter_code
_entity_poly.pdbx_strand_id
1 'polypeptide(L)'
;MNMIITNDLVETFLKCPTKCFLRSCGEAGTGNAYAAWVRIKNDVFSIEGTKRLVAEVPPDKCAIGIQAMESPKLAQWNLGTDFVVQSQNLQCSSHAVEQIPSAGRGRTAQFVPIRFVFRNKLSRDDKLLLAFDARVLSEVLRREVGLGKIVHGENYSTLKVKTSALASDVRKLTDKIGTLLASPSPPDLVLNRHCAECEFQNRCRPKAIEKDDLSLLSGMTEKERTNFNSKGIFTVTQLSHTFRPRRRPHGLRDKRERYHHSLKALAIREKKIHVIGSPGMKIEGTPVYVDVEGLPDRDFYYLIGIRIKVGDSAVHHSLWADSPSDEGSIWREFLSKLIEVENPVLIHYGGFETVFLKRMCQRYGAPPSGSRAAKALESPINLVSVIFGQIYFPTYSNGLKDIAGWLGFKWSDQDVSGVQSIRWRDTWDQNKASLAKEKLITYNLEDGAALELVTRAVAEVGRQDIRPSSEAAGALEVVVADNLDSKMSLWPRFRSSIDGFETINKAARWDYQRDTIYIRSDAKLKRAKRKGTRRAKRTIRISKVVVCEPLRACPRCQRKATQTFRKITKCLHDLRFSRSGVTGWVVKYQFQVFWCPACRAFSPWPKEFSDRSIYGHNLAAFSIFEIIELCVSQRSVTQTLNRLFGFEMNENVVCRFKERGAEYYRETRKNILAEMVKGNLIHADETRIRLHAKTAYVWVFATFREVVYFYSETREGSLVQSALGEFKGVLVSDFYAAYDSLPCPQQKCLLHLVRDLNDAVLDNPYDEDVKRIVTGFAELLRGIVKTIDRWGLKSRFLHKHLVEVARFYKRIAKTELSSAAASKWKDRLEKDRAKLFTFLSHDDVPWNNNNAEHAIKAFARLRRAIEGLSTPNGIEEYLILLSVCQTCKYSGLDFLDFLRSGETDIVTFAARQWNRRVHTVERKSNLGGGELNS
;
A
#
# COMPACT_ATOMS: atom_id res chain seq x y z
N MET A 1 26.34 44.87 -13.41
CA MET A 1 27.42 44.91 -12.40
C MET A 1 27.82 43.47 -12.10
N ASN A 2 29.09 43.10 -12.27
CA ASN A 2 29.55 41.76 -11.88
C ASN A 2 29.49 41.67 -10.35
N MET A 3 28.52 40.93 -9.81
CA MET A 3 28.43 40.71 -8.37
C MET A 3 29.63 39.93 -7.86
N ILE A 4 30.22 40.40 -6.76
CA ILE A 4 31.36 39.77 -6.09
C ILE A 4 30.84 38.63 -5.20
N ILE A 5 31.39 37.42 -5.38
CA ILE A 5 31.12 36.25 -4.54
C ILE A 5 32.08 36.31 -3.34
N THR A 6 31.51 36.59 -2.16
CA THR A 6 32.24 36.68 -0.89
C THR A 6 32.12 35.39 -0.06
N ASN A 7 32.94 35.23 0.98
CA ASN A 7 32.79 34.11 1.94
C ASN A 7 31.38 34.01 2.55
N ASP A 8 30.76 35.14 2.89
CA ASP A 8 29.40 35.16 3.47
C ASP A 8 28.38 34.59 2.46
N LEU A 9 28.50 34.94 1.18
CA LEU A 9 27.64 34.39 0.13
C LEU A 9 27.86 32.89 -0.06
N VAL A 10 29.10 32.42 0.02
CA VAL A 10 29.42 30.98 -0.05
C VAL A 10 28.84 30.24 1.16
N GLU A 11 29.05 30.76 2.38
CA GLU A 11 28.53 30.15 3.61
C GLU A 11 27.00 30.11 3.62
N THR A 12 26.36 31.22 3.24
CA THR A 12 24.90 31.29 3.18
C THR A 12 24.32 30.38 2.10
N PHE A 13 24.99 30.22 0.95
CA PHE A 13 24.56 29.32 -0.12
C PHE A 13 24.64 27.85 0.30
N LEU A 14 25.74 27.45 0.96
CA LEU A 14 25.91 26.09 1.49
C LEU A 14 24.77 25.70 2.45
N LYS A 15 24.27 26.67 3.22
CA LYS A 15 23.12 26.50 4.12
C LYS A 15 21.76 26.56 3.38
N CYS A 16 21.57 27.55 2.51
CA CYS A 16 20.32 27.79 1.81
C CYS A 16 20.50 28.76 0.61
N PRO A 17 20.22 28.35 -0.63
CA PRO A 17 20.29 29.23 -1.81
C PRO A 17 19.39 30.47 -1.69
N THR A 18 18.17 30.34 -1.16
CA THR A 18 17.29 31.48 -0.92
C THR A 18 17.90 32.47 0.07
N LYS A 19 18.59 32.00 1.11
CA LYS A 19 19.29 32.89 2.07
C LYS A 19 20.40 33.67 1.37
N CYS A 20 21.20 33.00 0.54
CA CYS A 20 22.27 33.62 -0.24
C CYS A 20 21.73 34.74 -1.15
N PHE A 21 20.65 34.47 -1.91
CA PHE A 21 20.02 35.46 -2.77
C PHE A 21 19.47 36.67 -1.99
N LEU A 22 18.81 36.44 -0.85
CA LEU A 22 18.28 37.55 -0.04
C LEU A 22 19.41 38.43 0.52
N ARG A 23 20.48 37.80 1.01
CA ARG A 23 21.67 38.51 1.49
C ARG A 23 22.35 39.31 0.38
N SER A 24 22.42 38.76 -0.83
CA SER A 24 23.01 39.45 -1.97
C SER A 24 22.19 40.66 -2.43
N CYS A 25 20.87 40.66 -2.21
CA CYS A 25 19.98 41.79 -2.46
C CYS A 25 19.93 42.83 -1.33
N GLY A 26 20.68 42.62 -0.23
CA GLY A 26 20.66 43.54 0.92
C GLY A 26 19.43 43.44 1.81
N GLU A 27 18.64 42.35 1.70
CA GLU A 27 17.44 42.14 2.51
C GLU A 27 17.80 41.90 3.98
N ALA A 28 17.18 42.65 4.88
CA ALA A 28 17.39 42.49 6.32
C ALA A 28 16.73 41.20 6.82
N GLY A 29 17.45 40.45 7.67
CA GLY A 29 16.88 39.29 8.35
C GLY A 29 15.75 39.69 9.30
N THR A 30 14.67 38.91 9.34
CA THR A 30 13.51 39.10 10.24
C THR A 30 13.79 38.77 11.70
N GLY A 31 15.05 38.50 12.06
CA GLY A 31 15.50 38.13 13.41
C GLY A 31 15.43 36.62 13.70
N ASN A 32 16.48 36.10 14.34
CA ASN A 32 16.53 34.78 15.01
C ASN A 32 17.64 34.83 16.07
N ALA A 33 17.28 34.64 17.34
CA ALA A 33 18.21 34.78 18.46
C ALA A 33 19.37 33.77 18.40
N TYR A 34 19.14 32.57 17.87
CA TYR A 34 20.19 31.58 17.69
C TYR A 34 21.16 31.98 16.57
N ALA A 35 20.63 32.45 15.43
CA ALA A 35 21.45 32.91 14.32
C ALA A 35 22.36 34.10 14.71
N ALA A 36 21.84 35.01 15.54
CA ALA A 36 22.61 36.11 16.11
C ALA A 36 23.70 35.60 17.07
N TRP A 37 23.34 34.69 17.98
CA TRP A 37 24.28 34.07 18.92
C TRP A 37 25.43 33.32 18.21
N VAL A 38 25.14 32.52 17.17
CA VAL A 38 26.16 31.82 16.37
C VAL A 38 27.14 32.79 15.72
N ARG A 39 26.64 33.92 15.18
CA ARG A 39 27.50 34.96 14.59
C ARG A 39 28.42 35.57 15.63
N ILE A 40 27.88 36.03 16.76
CA ILE A 40 28.65 36.60 17.87
C ILE A 40 29.73 35.61 18.34
N LYS A 41 29.39 34.32 18.49
CA LYS A 41 30.35 33.28 18.89
C LYS A 41 31.47 33.06 17.88
N ASN A 42 31.15 33.01 16.58
CA ASN A 42 32.15 32.94 15.52
C ASN A 42 33.08 34.17 15.55
N ASP A 43 32.51 35.37 15.66
CA ASP A 43 33.28 36.62 15.65
C ASP A 43 34.23 36.68 16.85
N VAL A 44 33.72 36.47 18.07
CA VAL A 44 34.53 36.44 19.30
C VAL A 44 35.63 35.38 19.22
N PHE A 45 35.30 34.17 18.77
CA PHE A 45 36.27 33.07 18.64
C PHE A 45 37.35 33.38 17.60
N SER A 46 36.98 34.01 16.48
CA SER A 46 37.93 34.41 15.44
C SER A 46 38.88 35.52 15.90
N ILE A 47 38.37 36.52 16.63
CA ILE A 47 39.17 37.61 17.20
C ILE A 47 40.17 37.06 18.22
N GLU A 48 39.70 36.23 19.15
CA GLU A 48 40.55 35.64 20.18
C GLU A 48 41.57 34.65 19.60
N GLY A 49 41.14 33.81 18.65
CA GLY A 49 42.04 32.92 17.93
C GLY A 49 43.13 33.66 17.15
N THR A 50 42.77 34.78 16.51
CA THR A 50 43.74 35.61 15.79
C THR A 50 44.75 36.23 16.76
N LYS A 51 44.31 36.75 17.92
CA LYS A 51 45.21 37.25 18.96
C LYS A 51 46.22 36.20 19.43
N ARG A 52 45.77 34.95 19.60
CA ARG A 52 46.65 33.83 20.00
C ARG A 52 47.70 33.52 18.94
N LEU A 53 47.32 33.44 17.67
CA LEU A 53 48.28 33.23 16.58
C LEU A 53 49.28 34.37 16.47
N VAL A 54 48.85 35.62 16.64
CA VAL A 54 49.74 36.79 16.62
C VAL A 54 50.73 36.76 17.79
N ALA A 55 50.31 36.28 18.97
CA ALA A 55 51.21 36.17 20.13
C ALA A 55 52.30 35.09 19.97
N GLU A 56 52.08 34.08 19.12
CA GLU A 56 53.04 33.01 18.83
C GLU A 56 54.13 33.42 17.82
N VAL A 57 53.97 34.57 17.16
CA VAL A 57 54.86 35.06 16.11
C VAL A 57 55.49 36.38 16.53
N PRO A 58 56.82 36.58 16.34
CA PRO A 58 57.46 37.87 16.61
C PRO A 58 56.74 39.03 15.90
N PRO A 59 56.54 40.20 16.55
CA PRO A 59 55.78 41.32 15.96
C PRO A 59 56.33 41.81 14.61
N ASP A 60 57.64 41.71 14.39
CA ASP A 60 58.33 42.03 13.13
C ASP A 60 58.01 41.06 11.98
N LYS A 61 57.37 39.93 12.29
CA LYS A 61 56.95 38.89 11.34
C LYS A 61 55.44 38.77 11.20
N CYS A 62 54.68 39.71 11.75
CA CYS A 62 53.23 39.81 11.59
C CYS A 62 52.89 40.95 10.61
N ALA A 63 52.00 40.70 9.67
CA ALA A 63 51.51 41.71 8.73
C ALA A 63 49.97 41.83 8.80
N ILE A 64 49.43 43.04 8.63
CA ILE A 64 47.99 43.30 8.68
C ILE A 64 47.49 43.77 7.32
N GLY A 65 46.41 43.15 6.81
CA GLY A 65 45.75 43.57 5.57
C GLY A 65 46.62 43.45 4.32
N ILE A 66 46.43 44.38 3.37
CA ILE A 66 47.06 44.37 2.03
C ILE A 66 48.58 44.64 2.10
N GLN A 67 49.10 45.19 3.20
CA GLN A 67 50.54 45.45 3.40
C GLN A 67 51.39 44.16 3.30
N ALA A 68 50.77 43.00 3.57
CA ALA A 68 51.35 41.68 3.40
C ALA A 68 51.63 41.30 1.92
N MET A 69 50.92 41.90 0.96
CA MET A 69 51.00 41.61 -0.48
C MET A 69 51.86 42.60 -1.29
N GLU A 70 52.04 43.83 -0.79
CA GLU A 70 52.75 44.92 -1.48
C GLU A 70 54.25 44.97 -1.18
N SER A 71 54.74 44.16 -0.23
CA SER A 71 56.16 44.16 0.17
C SER A 71 57.06 43.51 -0.91
N PRO A 72 58.06 44.22 -1.47
CA PRO A 72 58.91 43.73 -2.57
C PRO A 72 59.84 42.56 -2.23
N LYS A 73 59.85 42.10 -0.97
CA LYS A 73 60.57 40.92 -0.51
C LYS A 73 59.56 39.95 0.10
N LEU A 74 59.36 38.81 -0.57
CA LEU A 74 58.62 37.61 -0.13
C LEU A 74 59.14 36.97 1.19
N ALA A 75 59.86 37.71 2.06
CA ALA A 75 60.76 37.15 3.07
C ALA A 75 60.72 37.83 4.46
N GLN A 76 59.67 38.59 4.82
CA GLN A 76 59.67 39.29 6.12
C GLN A 76 58.54 38.93 7.09
N TRP A 77 57.40 38.40 6.64
CA TRP A 77 56.32 38.01 7.54
C TRP A 77 56.03 36.50 7.48
N ASN A 78 55.67 35.94 8.63
CA ASN A 78 55.28 34.54 8.78
C ASN A 78 53.76 34.39 8.93
N LEU A 79 53.08 35.44 9.41
CA LEU A 79 51.64 35.47 9.63
C LEU A 79 51.02 36.78 9.15
N GLY A 80 50.01 36.69 8.28
CA GLY A 80 49.18 37.81 7.85
C GLY A 80 47.80 37.70 8.48
N THR A 81 47.26 38.77 9.06
CA THR A 81 45.90 38.82 9.63
C THR A 81 45.01 39.80 8.87
N ASP A 82 43.68 39.63 8.96
CA ASP A 82 42.68 40.44 8.24
C ASP A 82 42.93 40.49 6.72
N PHE A 83 43.22 39.31 6.16
CA PHE A 83 43.67 39.17 4.79
C PHE A 83 42.47 39.11 3.83
N VAL A 84 42.11 40.28 3.28
CA VAL A 84 41.07 40.41 2.27
C VAL A 84 41.70 40.53 0.89
N VAL A 85 41.45 39.55 0.02
CA VAL A 85 41.92 39.59 -1.37
C VAL A 85 40.80 39.26 -2.35
N GLN A 86 40.91 39.85 -3.53
CA GLN A 86 39.92 39.71 -4.59
C GLN A 86 40.60 39.31 -5.90
N SER A 87 40.04 38.30 -6.57
CA SER A 87 40.39 37.90 -7.93
C SER A 87 39.12 37.91 -8.77
N GLN A 88 39.11 38.71 -9.84
CA GLN A 88 37.95 38.82 -10.75
C GLN A 88 36.65 39.13 -9.98
N ASN A 89 35.71 38.17 -9.95
CA ASN A 89 34.42 38.22 -9.25
C ASN A 89 34.41 37.44 -7.93
N LEU A 90 35.55 36.98 -7.41
CA LEU A 90 35.66 36.25 -6.15
C LEU A 90 36.44 37.09 -5.13
N GLN A 91 35.94 37.17 -3.90
CA GLN A 91 36.62 37.81 -2.78
C GLN A 91 36.69 36.85 -1.61
N CYS A 92 37.89 36.66 -1.06
CA CYS A 92 38.06 35.95 0.20
C CYS A 92 38.53 36.88 1.31
N SER A 93 37.95 36.69 2.49
CA SER A 93 38.37 37.28 3.76
C SER A 93 38.87 36.14 4.64
N SER A 94 40.18 35.90 4.60
CA SER A 94 40.84 34.92 5.46
C SER A 94 41.19 35.56 6.80
N HIS A 95 40.85 34.90 7.90
CA HIS A 95 41.16 35.40 9.24
C HIS A 95 42.67 35.54 9.46
N ALA A 96 43.43 34.54 8.99
CA ALA A 96 44.88 34.63 8.90
C ALA A 96 45.42 33.82 7.71
N VAL A 97 46.63 34.15 7.27
CA VAL A 97 47.41 33.40 6.27
C VAL A 97 48.81 33.21 6.82
N GLU A 98 49.28 31.97 6.87
CA GLU A 98 50.63 31.65 7.28
C GLU A 98 51.52 31.46 6.05
N GLN A 99 52.71 32.03 6.10
CA GLN A 99 53.74 31.84 5.08
C GLN A 99 54.81 30.90 5.62
N ILE A 100 54.97 29.74 4.99
CA ILE A 100 56.00 28.75 5.33
C ILE A 100 57.18 28.93 4.37
N PRO A 101 58.37 29.35 4.86
CA PRO A 101 59.57 29.47 4.06
C PRO A 101 60.03 28.10 3.55
N SER A 102 60.54 28.05 2.32
CA SER A 102 61.05 26.82 1.71
C SER A 102 62.43 26.42 2.27
N ALA A 103 62.53 25.24 2.86
CA ALA A 103 63.81 24.61 3.18
C ALA A 103 64.42 23.96 1.92
N GLY A 104 65.14 24.73 1.09
CA GLY A 104 65.94 24.22 -0.04
C GLY A 104 66.06 25.16 -1.24
N ARG A 105 67.22 25.13 -1.93
CA ARG A 105 67.46 25.89 -3.17
C ARG A 105 66.43 25.49 -4.25
N GLY A 106 65.61 26.44 -4.70
CA GLY A 106 64.69 26.29 -5.84
C GLY A 106 63.22 25.99 -5.50
N ARG A 107 62.81 25.92 -4.23
CA ARG A 107 61.38 25.82 -3.85
C ARG A 107 60.85 27.19 -3.42
N THR A 108 59.60 27.51 -3.76
CA THR A 108 58.94 28.78 -3.38
C THR A 108 58.23 28.66 -2.04
N ALA A 109 58.09 29.77 -1.30
CA ALA A 109 57.33 29.81 -0.05
C ALA A 109 55.87 29.33 -0.25
N GLN A 110 55.37 28.56 0.72
CA GLN A 110 54.02 28.01 0.72
C GLN A 110 53.10 28.90 1.56
N PHE A 111 51.93 29.26 1.03
CA PHE A 111 50.90 30.01 1.75
C PHE A 111 49.84 29.05 2.28
N VAL A 112 49.36 29.27 3.50
CA VAL A 112 48.39 28.42 4.18
C VAL A 112 47.30 29.29 4.80
N PRO A 113 46.09 29.38 4.21
CA PRO A 113 44.98 30.08 4.83
C PRO A 113 44.55 29.38 6.12
N ILE A 114 44.16 30.19 7.11
CA ILE A 114 43.68 29.75 8.41
C ILE A 114 42.27 30.28 8.64
N ARG A 115 41.33 29.36 8.93
CA ARG A 115 39.97 29.71 9.37
C ARG A 115 39.75 29.32 10.82
N PHE A 116 39.03 30.17 11.56
CA PHE A 116 38.56 29.87 12.91
C PHE A 116 37.10 29.42 12.88
N VAL A 117 36.78 28.35 13.60
CA VAL A 117 35.42 27.83 13.74
C VAL A 117 35.20 27.45 15.21
N PHE A 118 34.29 28.14 15.92
CA PHE A 118 34.15 27.91 17.38
C PHE A 118 33.66 26.49 17.74
N ARG A 119 33.03 25.78 16.80
CA ARG A 119 32.50 24.43 16.99
C ARG A 119 33.63 23.40 17.12
N ASN A 120 33.45 22.45 18.03
CA ASN A 120 34.37 21.33 18.22
C ASN A 120 34.32 20.35 17.04
N LYS A 121 33.16 20.18 16.41
CA LYS A 121 33.00 19.31 15.24
C LYS A 121 32.93 20.10 13.95
N LEU A 122 33.85 19.78 13.05
CA LEU A 122 33.93 20.38 11.72
C LEU A 122 33.05 19.63 10.71
N SER A 123 32.28 20.40 9.95
CA SER A 123 31.46 19.93 8.84
C SER A 123 32.25 19.92 7.52
N ARG A 124 31.65 19.34 6.46
CA ARG A 124 32.19 19.48 5.09
C ARG A 124 32.14 20.93 4.62
N ASP A 125 31.14 21.69 5.05
CA ASP A 125 30.96 23.09 4.65
C ASP A 125 32.12 23.95 5.16
N ASP A 126 32.60 23.70 6.38
CA ASP A 126 33.78 24.37 6.94
C ASP A 126 35.04 24.12 6.08
N LYS A 127 35.19 22.89 5.57
CA LYS A 127 36.31 22.52 4.67
C LYS A 127 36.16 23.15 3.28
N LEU A 128 34.94 23.29 2.77
CA LEU A 128 34.67 23.95 1.48
C LEU A 128 34.93 25.46 1.56
N LEU A 129 34.60 26.11 2.68
CA LEU A 129 34.91 27.52 2.91
C LEU A 129 36.42 27.78 2.94
N LEU A 130 37.19 26.90 3.61
CA LEU A 130 38.66 26.99 3.58
C LEU A 130 39.22 26.73 2.16
N ALA A 131 38.65 25.79 1.42
CA ALA A 131 39.07 25.52 0.04
C ALA A 131 38.71 26.68 -0.91
N PHE A 132 37.64 27.42 -0.63
CA PHE A 132 37.32 28.68 -1.31
C PHE A 132 38.38 29.74 -1.05
N ASP A 133 38.80 29.95 0.20
CA ASP A 133 39.89 30.87 0.53
C ASP A 133 41.18 30.51 -0.22
N ALA A 134 41.56 29.23 -0.18
CA ALA A 134 42.75 28.74 -0.89
C ALA A 134 42.67 28.95 -2.40
N ARG A 135 41.49 28.82 -3.00
CA ARG A 135 41.30 29.09 -4.43
C ARG A 135 41.53 30.57 -4.75
N VAL A 136 40.88 31.48 -4.03
CA VAL A 136 41.03 32.92 -4.29
C VAL A 136 42.48 33.35 -4.07
N LEU A 137 43.11 32.87 -3.00
CA LEU A 137 44.54 33.09 -2.75
C LEU A 137 45.41 32.53 -3.88
N SER A 138 45.07 31.36 -4.44
CA SER A 138 45.84 30.78 -5.53
C SER A 138 45.80 31.64 -6.80
N GLU A 139 44.63 32.21 -7.11
CA GLU A 139 44.44 33.08 -8.27
C GLU A 139 45.19 34.41 -8.10
N VAL A 140 45.10 35.01 -6.92
CA VAL A 140 45.76 36.28 -6.59
C VAL A 140 47.29 36.15 -6.55
N LEU A 141 47.80 35.09 -5.92
CA LEU A 141 49.24 34.84 -5.79
C LEU A 141 49.86 34.21 -7.05
N ARG A 142 49.03 33.81 -8.04
CA ARG A 142 49.42 33.01 -9.22
C ARG A 142 50.22 31.75 -8.85
N ARG A 143 49.87 31.12 -7.73
CA ARG A 143 50.56 29.94 -7.16
C ARG A 143 49.54 28.98 -6.57
N GLU A 144 49.82 27.68 -6.61
CA GLU A 144 48.90 26.70 -6.03
C GLU A 144 48.96 26.72 -4.48
N VAL A 145 47.82 27.01 -3.84
CA VAL A 145 47.63 26.87 -2.39
C VAL A 145 46.98 25.51 -2.12
N GLY A 146 47.81 24.47 -1.94
CA GLY A 146 47.37 23.08 -1.78
C GLY A 146 47.03 22.65 -0.33
N LEU A 147 47.26 23.51 0.66
CA LEU A 147 47.07 23.22 2.08
C LEU A 147 46.41 24.40 2.79
N GLY A 148 45.44 24.13 3.66
CA GLY A 148 44.87 25.12 4.59
C GLY A 148 44.73 24.55 6.00
N LYS A 149 44.53 25.42 6.99
CA LYS A 149 44.30 25.06 8.41
C LYS A 149 42.92 25.54 8.87
N ILE A 150 42.23 24.70 9.65
CA ILE A 150 41.04 25.10 10.41
C ILE A 150 41.39 24.98 11.89
N VAL A 151 41.36 26.09 12.61
CA VAL A 151 41.50 26.14 14.07
C VAL A 151 40.09 26.10 14.67
N HIS A 152 39.81 25.12 15.51
CA HIS A 152 38.44 24.86 15.94
C HIS A 152 38.29 24.33 17.35
N GLY A 153 37.08 24.47 17.89
CA GLY A 153 36.71 24.00 19.22
C GLY A 153 37.37 24.77 20.35
N GLU A 154 37.01 24.39 21.57
CA GLU A 154 37.40 25.12 22.79
C GLU A 154 38.90 25.06 23.08
N ASN A 155 39.52 23.96 22.63
CA ASN A 155 40.95 23.72 22.75
C ASN A 155 41.76 24.32 21.60
N TYR A 156 41.13 25.08 20.68
CA TYR A 156 41.79 25.65 19.49
C TYR A 156 42.59 24.61 18.70
N SER A 157 42.01 23.42 18.53
CA SER A 157 42.64 22.31 17.81
C SER A 157 42.79 22.65 16.33
N THR A 158 43.94 22.27 15.74
CA THR A 158 44.23 22.59 14.33
C THR A 158 44.05 21.37 13.43
N LEU A 159 43.14 21.46 12.46
CA LEU A 159 42.97 20.49 11.38
C LEU A 159 43.64 21.00 10.09
N LYS A 160 44.57 20.21 9.54
CA LYS A 160 45.16 20.46 8.21
C LYS A 160 44.27 19.85 7.12
N VAL A 161 43.93 20.63 6.10
CA VAL A 161 43.05 20.22 4.99
C VAL A 161 43.79 20.36 3.66
N LYS A 162 43.80 19.29 2.86
CA LYS A 162 44.30 19.30 1.48
C LYS A 162 43.26 19.95 0.56
N THR A 163 43.45 21.21 0.24
CA THR A 163 42.48 22.05 -0.51
C THR A 163 42.35 21.63 -1.97
N SER A 164 43.42 21.06 -2.57
CA SER A 164 43.40 20.54 -3.94
C SER A 164 42.37 19.42 -4.15
N ALA A 165 42.05 18.64 -3.10
CA ALA A 165 41.02 17.61 -3.17
C ALA A 165 39.59 18.17 -3.29
N LEU A 166 39.37 19.43 -2.91
CA LEU A 166 38.06 20.10 -2.91
C LEU A 166 37.92 21.15 -4.03
N ALA A 167 38.97 21.39 -4.81
CA ALA A 167 39.01 22.44 -5.82
C ALA A 167 37.91 22.29 -6.91
N SER A 168 37.56 21.05 -7.29
CA SER A 168 36.47 20.79 -8.24
C SER A 168 35.10 21.11 -7.66
N ASP A 169 34.87 20.81 -6.37
CA ASP A 169 33.63 21.10 -5.67
C ASP A 169 33.45 22.61 -5.48
N VAL A 170 34.51 23.32 -5.10
CA VAL A 170 34.51 24.79 -4.97
C VAL A 170 34.23 25.46 -6.32
N ARG A 171 34.77 24.94 -7.43
CA ARG A 171 34.42 25.43 -8.79
C ARG A 171 32.94 25.31 -9.09
N LYS A 172 32.38 24.11 -8.93
CA LYS A 172 30.95 23.88 -9.12
C LYS A 172 30.09 24.76 -8.20
N LEU A 173 30.56 25.01 -6.98
CA LEU A 173 29.89 25.86 -6.01
C LEU A 173 29.88 27.33 -6.45
N THR A 174 31.03 27.89 -6.84
CA THR A 174 31.11 29.27 -7.33
C THR A 174 30.31 29.48 -8.61
N ASP A 175 30.28 28.49 -9.51
CA ASP A 175 29.51 28.58 -10.76
C ASP A 175 28.00 28.62 -10.48
N LYS A 176 27.54 27.80 -9.52
CA LYS A 176 26.13 27.81 -9.07
C LYS A 176 25.75 29.13 -8.39
N ILE A 177 26.62 29.68 -7.54
CA ILE A 177 26.38 30.98 -6.92
C ILE A 177 26.36 32.07 -7.99
N GLY A 178 27.30 32.08 -8.92
CA GLY A 178 27.31 33.03 -10.04
C GLY A 178 26.02 32.97 -10.86
N THR A 179 25.53 31.76 -11.16
CA THR A 179 24.24 31.55 -11.85
C THR A 179 23.06 32.10 -11.03
N LEU A 180 23.04 31.84 -9.72
CA LEU A 180 21.99 32.33 -8.82
C LEU A 180 21.97 33.86 -8.76
N LEU A 181 23.14 34.49 -8.64
CA LEU A 181 23.27 35.95 -8.53
C LEU A 181 23.02 36.68 -9.86
N ALA A 182 23.21 36.02 -10.99
CA ALA A 182 22.90 36.58 -12.31
C ALA A 182 21.39 36.57 -12.62
N SER A 183 20.58 35.81 -11.86
CA SER A 183 19.13 35.74 -12.05
C SER A 183 18.43 37.01 -11.55
N PRO A 184 17.54 37.64 -12.34
CA PRO A 184 16.78 38.81 -11.90
C PRO A 184 15.66 38.46 -10.92
N SER A 185 15.29 37.18 -10.81
CA SER A 185 14.24 36.68 -9.92
C SER A 185 14.81 35.84 -8.78
N PRO A 186 14.19 35.88 -7.58
CA PRO A 186 14.60 35.02 -6.47
C PRO A 186 14.43 33.54 -6.82
N PRO A 187 15.26 32.65 -6.26
CA PRO A 187 15.08 31.21 -6.42
C PRO A 187 13.75 30.76 -5.79
N ASP A 188 13.23 29.63 -6.27
CA ASP A 188 12.04 29.01 -5.69
C ASP A 188 12.20 28.82 -4.18
N LEU A 189 11.16 29.22 -3.44
CA LEU A 189 11.15 29.17 -1.99
C LEU A 189 11.00 27.72 -1.54
N VAL A 190 12.09 27.13 -1.06
CA VAL A 190 12.11 25.76 -0.55
C VAL A 190 12.55 25.76 0.90
N LEU A 191 11.68 25.31 1.80
CA LEU A 191 12.02 25.09 3.20
C LEU A 191 12.99 23.89 3.32
N ASN A 192 14.03 24.06 4.14
CA ASN A 192 15.07 23.05 4.36
C ASN A 192 15.43 22.93 5.85
N ARG A 193 16.38 22.06 6.19
CA ARG A 193 16.78 21.81 7.59
C ARG A 193 17.40 23.03 8.28
N HIS A 194 18.01 23.94 7.52
CA HIS A 194 18.60 25.19 8.05
C HIS A 194 17.53 26.19 8.51
N CYS A 195 16.27 26.01 8.12
CA CYS A 195 15.21 26.98 8.42
C CYS A 195 15.04 27.29 9.91
N ALA A 196 15.23 26.33 10.82
CA ALA A 196 15.09 26.55 12.27
C ALA A 196 16.15 27.49 12.87
N GLU A 197 17.31 27.60 12.20
CA GLU A 197 18.44 28.44 12.61
C GLU A 197 18.58 29.67 11.71
N CYS A 198 17.61 29.90 10.81
CA CYS A 198 17.70 30.93 9.80
C CYS A 198 17.05 32.23 10.28
N GLU A 199 17.73 33.35 10.05
CA GLU A 199 17.21 34.70 10.32
C GLU A 199 16.01 35.09 9.44
N PHE A 200 15.78 34.38 8.33
CA PHE A 200 14.67 34.62 7.41
C PHE A 200 13.50 33.64 7.63
N GLN A 201 13.51 32.83 8.70
CA GLN A 201 12.47 31.83 8.97
C GLN A 201 11.07 32.44 9.01
N ASN A 202 10.92 33.60 9.68
CA ASN A 202 9.65 34.30 9.84
C ASN A 202 9.14 34.94 8.53
N ARG A 203 10.00 35.11 7.53
CA ARG A 203 9.62 35.49 6.17
C ARG A 203 9.26 34.27 5.32
N CYS A 204 10.12 33.25 5.33
CA CYS A 204 10.05 32.11 4.43
C CYS A 204 8.90 31.16 4.79
N ARG A 205 8.69 30.85 6.07
CA ARG A 205 7.66 29.89 6.48
C ARG A 205 6.23 30.38 6.18
N PRO A 206 5.83 31.63 6.49
CA PRO A 206 4.52 32.13 6.12
C PRO A 206 4.29 32.15 4.60
N LYS A 207 5.28 32.57 3.81
CA LYS A 207 5.18 32.56 2.33
C LYS A 207 5.01 31.15 1.78
N ALA A 208 5.68 30.15 2.36
CA ALA A 208 5.49 28.75 1.96
C ALA A 208 4.07 28.25 2.31
N ILE A 209 3.53 28.64 3.46
CA ILE A 209 2.14 28.33 3.88
C ILE A 209 1.13 28.98 2.92
N GLU A 210 1.32 30.26 2.60
CA GLU A 210 0.45 31.02 1.69
C GLU A 210 0.42 30.41 0.29
N LYS A 211 1.58 29.98 -0.21
CA LYS A 211 1.70 29.27 -1.50
C LYS A 211 1.28 27.81 -1.44
N ASP A 212 0.96 27.28 -0.26
CA ASP A 212 0.67 25.88 -0.02
C ASP A 212 1.79 24.94 -0.55
N ASP A 213 3.05 25.36 -0.42
CA ASP A 213 4.21 24.74 -1.08
C ASP A 213 4.54 23.34 -0.55
N LEU A 214 4.94 22.41 -1.43
CA LEU A 214 5.29 21.04 -1.06
C LEU A 214 6.42 20.93 -0.03
N SER A 215 7.33 21.91 0.08
CA SER A 215 8.40 21.93 1.07
C SER A 215 7.91 22.08 2.51
N LEU A 216 6.64 22.43 2.73
CA LEU A 216 6.00 22.36 4.05
C LEU A 216 6.01 20.93 4.61
N LEU A 217 5.83 19.91 3.75
CA LEU A 217 5.83 18.52 4.18
C LEU A 217 7.25 18.07 4.55
N SER A 218 7.54 18.04 5.86
CA SER A 218 8.85 17.69 6.37
C SER A 218 9.30 16.31 5.86
N GLY A 219 10.58 16.18 5.51
CA GLY A 219 11.16 14.92 5.03
C GLY A 219 11.01 14.69 3.52
N MET A 220 10.24 15.51 2.79
CA MET A 220 10.19 15.44 1.33
C MET A 220 11.52 15.90 0.74
N THR A 221 12.12 15.06 -0.11
CA THR A 221 13.39 15.36 -0.77
C THR A 221 13.19 16.29 -1.98
N GLU A 222 14.26 16.96 -2.41
CA GLU A 222 14.24 17.79 -3.63
C GLU A 222 13.87 16.96 -4.87
N LYS A 223 14.35 15.72 -4.94
CA LYS A 223 14.00 14.77 -6.00
C LYS A 223 12.50 14.44 -5.99
N GLU A 224 11.90 14.22 -4.82
CA GLU A 224 10.47 13.96 -4.71
C GLU A 224 9.64 15.18 -5.10
N ARG A 225 10.00 16.38 -4.64
CA ARG A 225 9.37 17.64 -5.08
C ARG A 225 9.44 17.82 -6.58
N THR A 226 10.63 17.67 -7.17
CA THR A 226 10.82 17.80 -8.63
C THR A 226 9.97 16.79 -9.39
N ASN A 227 9.84 15.56 -8.88
CA ASN A 227 8.99 14.52 -9.47
C ASN A 227 7.48 14.78 -9.30
N PHE A 228 7.06 15.55 -8.29
CA PHE A 228 5.66 16.00 -8.18
C PHE A 228 5.42 17.22 -9.08
N ASN A 229 6.34 18.19 -9.09
CA ASN A 229 6.30 19.35 -9.96
C ASN A 229 6.27 18.95 -11.45
N SER A 230 7.02 17.91 -11.85
CA SER A 230 6.99 17.39 -13.23
C SER A 230 5.65 16.74 -13.61
N LYS A 231 4.77 16.46 -12.63
CA LYS A 231 3.38 15.99 -12.83
C LYS A 231 2.36 17.12 -12.69
N GLY A 232 2.84 18.35 -12.52
CA GLY A 232 2.06 19.56 -12.25
C GLY A 232 1.39 19.60 -10.87
N ILE A 233 1.94 18.87 -9.90
CA ILE A 233 1.55 18.96 -8.48
C ILE A 233 2.56 19.87 -7.80
N PHE A 234 2.14 21.08 -7.45
CA PHE A 234 2.97 22.11 -6.85
C PHE A 234 2.56 22.42 -5.40
N THR A 235 1.34 22.03 -5.00
CA THR A 235 0.81 22.35 -3.66
C THR A 235 0.45 21.13 -2.82
N VAL A 236 0.46 21.28 -1.49
CA VAL A 236 0.04 20.22 -0.54
C VAL A 236 -1.42 19.86 -0.79
N THR A 237 -2.28 20.84 -1.07
CA THR A 237 -3.69 20.61 -1.42
C THR A 237 -3.80 19.75 -2.68
N GLN A 238 -3.08 20.07 -3.75
CA GLN A 238 -3.08 19.25 -4.97
C GLN A 238 -2.61 17.81 -4.68
N LEU A 239 -1.53 17.67 -3.88
CA LEU A 239 -1.00 16.36 -3.51
C LEU A 239 -2.00 15.53 -2.68
N SER A 240 -2.84 16.18 -1.87
CA SER A 240 -3.88 15.49 -1.08
C SER A 240 -4.89 14.72 -1.94
N HIS A 241 -5.17 15.20 -3.16
CA HIS A 241 -6.12 14.57 -4.09
C HIS A 241 -5.54 13.33 -4.81
N THR A 242 -4.23 13.11 -4.71
CA THR A 242 -3.54 11.99 -5.38
C THR A 242 -3.55 10.69 -4.59
N PHE A 243 -3.92 10.72 -3.30
CA PHE A 243 -3.92 9.52 -2.48
C PHE A 243 -5.07 8.60 -2.89
N ARG A 244 -4.75 7.38 -3.37
CA ARG A 244 -5.73 6.33 -3.66
C ARG A 244 -5.55 5.15 -2.70
N PRO A 245 -6.57 4.76 -1.91
CA PRO A 245 -6.48 3.61 -1.01
C PRO A 245 -6.19 2.31 -1.79
N ARG A 246 -5.12 1.59 -1.44
CA ARG A 246 -4.83 0.25 -2.00
C ARG A 246 -4.89 -0.79 -0.89
N ARG A 247 -5.74 -1.81 -1.05
CA ARG A 247 -5.88 -2.90 -0.08
C ARG A 247 -4.56 -3.67 0.06
N ARG A 248 -3.99 -3.67 1.27
CA ARG A 248 -2.79 -4.43 1.59
C ARG A 248 -3.05 -5.94 1.54
N PRO A 249 -2.17 -6.73 0.89
CA PRO A 249 -2.19 -8.19 1.02
C PRO A 249 -2.10 -8.59 2.49
N HIS A 250 -2.83 -9.65 2.88
CA HIS A 250 -2.93 -10.07 4.28
C HIS A 250 -1.56 -10.32 4.96
N GLY A 251 -0.55 -10.78 4.21
CA GLY A 251 0.82 -10.99 4.72
C GLY A 251 1.67 -9.71 4.87
N LEU A 252 1.16 -8.54 4.46
CA LEU A 252 1.82 -7.24 4.58
C LEU A 252 1.07 -6.28 5.50
N ARG A 253 -0.06 -6.69 6.09
CA ARG A 253 -0.92 -5.83 6.93
C ARG A 253 -0.18 -5.30 8.15
N ASP A 254 0.65 -6.15 8.75
CA ASP A 254 1.46 -5.85 9.94
C ASP A 254 2.87 -5.34 9.59
N LYS A 255 3.23 -5.24 8.28
CA LYS A 255 4.54 -4.72 7.85
C LYS A 255 4.47 -3.22 7.62
N ARG A 256 5.47 -2.48 8.08
CA ARG A 256 5.58 -1.01 7.93
C ARG A 256 5.51 -0.60 6.45
N GLU A 257 4.60 0.32 6.11
CA GLU A 257 4.52 0.87 4.74
C GLU A 257 5.63 1.86 4.45
N ARG A 258 5.88 2.09 3.15
CA ARG A 258 6.51 3.32 2.70
C ARG A 258 5.65 4.52 3.14
N TYR A 259 6.29 5.55 3.67
CA TYR A 259 5.62 6.78 4.05
C TYR A 259 4.96 7.47 2.85
N HIS A 260 3.70 7.87 2.99
CA HIS A 260 2.91 8.50 1.92
C HIS A 260 2.72 9.99 2.18
N HIS A 261 3.48 10.83 1.48
CA HIS A 261 3.29 12.29 1.54
C HIS A 261 1.88 12.73 1.11
N SER A 262 1.25 12.00 0.17
CA SER A 262 -0.14 12.26 -0.25
C SER A 262 -1.17 11.96 0.84
N LEU A 263 -0.96 10.95 1.69
CA LEU A 263 -1.82 10.73 2.85
C LEU A 263 -1.59 11.78 3.94
N LYS A 264 -0.35 12.22 4.15
CA LYS A 264 -0.05 13.35 5.06
C LYS A 264 -0.75 14.62 4.59
N ALA A 265 -0.71 14.91 3.29
CA ALA A 265 -1.42 16.03 2.68
C ALA A 265 -2.95 15.90 2.85
N LEU A 266 -3.49 14.69 2.69
CA LEU A 266 -4.90 14.40 2.95
C LEU A 266 -5.29 14.68 4.41
N ALA A 267 -4.48 14.23 5.36
CA ALA A 267 -4.69 14.50 6.79
C ALA A 267 -4.74 16.01 7.08
N ILE A 268 -3.80 16.78 6.53
CA ILE A 268 -3.75 18.24 6.70
C ILE A 268 -5.03 18.90 6.14
N ARG A 269 -5.44 18.53 4.92
CA ARG A 269 -6.64 19.09 4.28
C ARG A 269 -7.91 18.78 5.08
N GLU A 270 -8.06 17.54 5.52
CA GLU A 270 -9.28 17.09 6.23
C GLU A 270 -9.27 17.45 7.71
N LYS A 271 -8.10 17.84 8.26
CA LYS A 271 -7.86 18.06 9.69
C LYS A 271 -8.17 16.84 10.55
N LYS A 272 -7.94 15.64 10.00
CA LYS A 272 -8.22 14.34 10.63
C LYS A 272 -6.95 13.52 10.76
N ILE A 273 -6.94 12.59 11.73
CA ILE A 273 -5.87 11.61 11.85
C ILE A 273 -6.18 10.47 10.88
N HIS A 274 -5.26 10.18 9.97
CA HIS A 274 -5.37 8.99 9.10
C HIS A 274 -4.46 7.87 9.59
N VAL A 275 -4.98 6.65 9.58
CA VAL A 275 -4.26 5.45 10.03
C VAL A 275 -4.18 4.43 8.91
N ILE A 276 -2.99 3.87 8.72
CA ILE A 276 -2.72 2.73 7.84
C ILE A 276 -2.41 1.50 8.69
N GLY A 277 -3.08 0.38 8.40
CA GLY A 277 -2.88 -0.88 9.12
C GLY A 277 -3.40 -0.82 10.56
N SER A 278 -2.79 -1.60 11.44
CA SER A 278 -3.13 -1.66 12.86
C SER A 278 -1.89 -1.26 13.67
N PRO A 279 -1.71 0.04 14.00
CA PRO A 279 -0.55 0.48 14.76
C PRO A 279 -0.59 -0.14 16.15
N GLY A 280 0.19 -1.21 16.34
CA GLY A 280 0.30 -1.90 17.62
C GLY A 280 1.27 -1.17 18.53
N MET A 281 0.76 -0.41 19.49
CA MET A 281 1.55 0.07 20.63
C MET A 281 0.91 -0.44 21.92
N LYS A 282 1.44 -1.55 22.44
CA LYS A 282 1.08 -2.07 23.76
C LYS A 282 2.17 -1.66 24.74
N ILE A 283 1.79 -0.89 25.76
CA ILE A 283 2.68 -0.53 26.86
C ILE A 283 2.32 -1.46 28.03
N GLU A 284 3.10 -2.53 28.19
CA GLU A 284 2.90 -3.54 29.23
C GLU A 284 3.84 -3.26 30.41
N GLY A 285 3.45 -2.33 31.29
CA GLY A 285 4.24 -1.89 32.44
C GLY A 285 4.01 -0.42 32.77
N THR A 286 4.86 0.15 33.62
CA THR A 286 4.80 1.56 34.01
C THR A 286 5.53 2.42 32.96
N PRO A 287 4.83 3.30 32.22
CA PRO A 287 5.47 4.17 31.24
C PRO A 287 6.40 5.17 31.93
N VAL A 288 7.65 5.22 31.47
CA VAL A 288 8.66 6.18 31.90
C VAL A 288 9.04 7.02 30.68
N TYR A 289 8.59 8.27 30.67
CA TYR A 289 8.87 9.20 29.57
C TYR A 289 10.22 9.85 29.81
N VAL A 290 11.10 9.74 28.82
CA VAL A 290 12.46 10.26 28.89
C VAL A 290 12.69 11.26 27.77
N ASP A 291 13.19 12.42 28.17
CA ASP A 291 13.66 13.47 27.29
C ASP A 291 15.05 13.89 27.74
N VAL A 292 15.96 14.13 26.79
CA VAL A 292 17.34 14.51 27.13
C VAL A 292 17.80 15.72 26.35
N GLU A 293 18.52 16.60 27.05
CA GLU A 293 19.18 17.74 26.44
C GLU A 293 20.69 17.53 26.40
N GLY A 294 21.30 17.93 25.30
CA GLY A 294 22.73 17.79 25.10
C GLY A 294 23.31 18.81 24.13
N LEU A 295 24.63 18.84 24.08
CA LEU A 295 25.44 19.61 23.17
C LEU A 295 26.07 18.63 22.16
N PRO A 296 25.45 18.41 20.98
CA PRO A 296 25.95 17.45 20.00
C PRO A 296 27.37 17.75 19.52
N ASP A 297 27.76 19.03 19.54
CA ASP A 297 29.10 19.51 19.21
C ASP A 297 30.16 18.97 20.18
N ARG A 298 29.84 18.89 21.47
CA ARG A 298 30.74 18.41 22.54
C ARG A 298 30.54 16.93 22.89
N ASP A 299 29.55 16.27 22.27
CA ASP A 299 29.04 14.96 22.68
C ASP A 299 28.76 14.87 24.19
N PHE A 300 28.13 15.90 24.76
CA PHE A 300 27.83 16.00 26.19
C PHE A 300 26.32 16.13 26.42
N TYR A 301 25.75 15.30 27.29
CA TYR A 301 24.37 15.35 27.74
C TYR A 301 24.31 15.94 29.14
N TYR A 302 23.57 17.02 29.28
CA TYR A 302 23.61 17.82 30.51
C TYR A 302 22.34 17.75 31.34
N LEU A 303 21.24 17.24 30.78
CA LEU A 303 19.97 17.12 31.48
C LEU A 303 19.26 15.86 31.02
N ILE A 304 18.88 15.02 31.98
CA ILE A 304 17.99 13.88 31.78
C ILE A 304 16.67 14.18 32.49
N GLY A 305 15.61 14.32 31.71
CA GLY A 305 14.24 14.43 32.19
C GLY A 305 13.61 13.05 32.31
N ILE A 306 13.01 12.77 33.46
CA ILE A 306 12.24 11.55 33.70
C ILE A 306 10.86 11.97 34.17
N ARG A 307 9.83 11.48 33.49
CA ARG A 307 8.44 11.65 33.91
C ARG A 307 7.77 10.30 34.09
N ILE A 308 7.22 10.07 35.27
CA ILE A 308 6.55 8.82 35.66
C ILE A 308 5.15 9.17 36.15
N LYS A 309 4.15 8.42 35.69
CA LYS A 309 2.78 8.58 36.17
C LYS A 309 2.52 7.69 37.38
N VAL A 310 2.10 8.29 38.49
CA VAL A 310 1.76 7.59 39.75
C VAL A 310 0.34 8.01 40.15
N GLY A 311 -0.64 7.16 39.85
CA GLY A 311 -2.06 7.50 40.01
C GLY A 311 -2.51 8.63 39.06
N ASP A 312 -3.17 9.65 39.60
CA ASP A 312 -3.59 10.86 38.86
C ASP A 312 -2.51 11.95 38.79
N SER A 313 -1.42 11.78 39.54
CA SER A 313 -0.30 12.73 39.58
C SER A 313 0.87 12.22 38.76
N ALA A 314 1.68 13.14 38.24
CA ALA A 314 2.91 12.82 37.54
C ALA A 314 4.10 13.31 38.36
N VAL A 315 5.04 12.40 38.61
CA VAL A 315 6.32 12.69 39.26
C VAL A 315 7.34 12.98 38.18
N HIS A 316 8.12 14.04 38.37
CA HIS A 316 9.18 14.44 37.47
C HIS A 316 10.52 14.48 38.19
N HIS A 317 11.56 14.03 37.52
CA HIS A 317 12.95 14.15 37.94
C HIS A 317 13.75 14.84 36.85
N SER A 318 14.55 15.83 37.23
CA SER A 318 15.43 16.58 36.34
C SER A 318 16.87 16.39 36.81
N LEU A 319 17.59 15.48 36.17
CA LEU A 319 18.96 15.12 36.54
C LEU A 319 19.93 16.01 35.77
N TRP A 320 20.60 16.92 36.48
CA TRP A 320 21.40 17.99 35.88
C TRP A 320 22.88 17.75 36.08
N ALA A 321 23.67 17.86 35.00
CA ALA A 321 25.12 17.86 35.03
C ALA A 321 25.67 19.28 34.84
N ASP A 322 26.45 19.74 35.81
CA ASP A 322 27.11 21.04 35.72
C ASP A 322 28.26 21.02 34.70
N SER A 323 28.92 19.88 34.56
CA SER A 323 30.07 19.66 33.70
C SER A 323 30.10 18.24 33.09
N PRO A 324 30.94 17.98 32.07
CA PRO A 324 31.09 16.64 31.51
C PRO A 324 31.51 15.55 32.51
N SER A 325 32.19 15.90 33.62
CA SER A 325 32.53 14.94 34.67
C SER A 325 31.30 14.45 35.45
N ASP A 326 30.23 15.23 35.47
CA ASP A 326 28.99 14.90 36.18
C ASP A 326 28.05 14.01 35.34
N GLU A 327 28.33 13.87 34.03
CA GLU A 327 27.53 13.06 33.08
C GLU A 327 27.37 11.60 33.58
N GLY A 328 28.44 11.03 34.14
CA GLY A 328 28.39 9.69 34.73
C GLY A 328 27.60 9.60 36.04
N SER A 329 27.51 10.71 36.80
CA SER A 329 26.71 10.77 38.02
C SER A 329 25.22 10.75 37.70
N ILE A 330 24.77 11.65 36.81
CA ILE A 330 23.36 11.72 36.39
C ILE A 330 22.92 10.44 35.67
N TRP A 331 23.83 9.73 34.99
CA TRP A 331 23.55 8.41 34.42
C TRP A 331 23.27 7.36 35.50
N ARG A 332 24.11 7.28 36.53
CA ARG A 332 23.89 6.34 37.64
C ARG A 332 22.61 6.64 38.40
N GLU A 333 22.31 7.92 38.59
CA GLU A 333 21.05 8.35 39.21
C GLU A 333 19.84 8.01 38.34
N PHE A 334 19.92 8.19 37.02
CA PHE A 334 18.89 7.75 36.07
C PHE A 334 18.64 6.24 36.18
N LEU A 335 19.69 5.42 36.20
CA LEU A 335 19.57 3.97 36.37
C LEU A 335 18.96 3.61 37.74
N SER A 336 19.34 4.31 38.81
CA SER A 336 18.76 4.10 40.15
C SER A 336 17.25 4.38 40.14
N LYS A 337 16.83 5.49 39.53
CA LYS A 337 15.41 5.86 39.40
C LYS A 337 14.61 4.83 38.59
N LEU A 338 15.20 4.25 37.55
CA LEU A 338 14.55 3.16 36.80
C LEU A 338 14.41 1.87 37.62
N ILE A 339 15.32 1.59 38.54
CA ILE A 339 15.24 0.40 39.43
C ILE A 339 14.08 0.56 40.44
N GLU A 340 13.83 1.78 40.92
CA GLU A 340 12.73 2.09 41.84
C GLU A 340 11.35 1.85 41.21
N VAL A 341 11.22 2.04 39.88
CA VAL A 341 9.95 1.86 39.17
C VAL A 341 9.60 0.37 39.01
N GLU A 342 8.34 0.02 39.24
CA GLU A 342 7.83 -1.33 38.97
C GLU A 342 7.56 -1.54 37.48
N ASN A 343 8.17 -2.57 36.89
CA ASN A 343 8.07 -2.92 35.46
C ASN A 343 8.19 -1.72 34.50
N PRO A 344 9.31 -0.97 34.51
CA PRO A 344 9.48 0.26 33.74
C PRO A 344 9.53 0.00 32.23
N VAL A 345 8.79 0.81 31.47
CA VAL A 345 8.82 0.84 29.99
C VAL A 345 9.28 2.22 29.55
N LEU A 346 10.50 2.30 29.01
CA LEU A 346 11.07 3.55 28.51
C LEU A 346 10.39 3.99 27.22
N ILE A 347 9.93 5.25 27.19
CA ILE A 347 9.32 5.87 26.02
C ILE A 347 10.06 7.18 25.75
N HIS A 348 10.51 7.35 24.51
CA HIS A 348 11.19 8.56 24.06
C HIS A 348 10.70 8.95 22.66
N TYR A 349 10.90 10.20 22.26
CA TYR A 349 10.30 10.69 21.02
C TYR A 349 11.07 10.23 19.78
N GLY A 350 12.37 10.47 19.71
CA GLY A 350 13.13 10.43 18.46
C GLY A 350 14.38 9.57 18.48
N GLY A 351 15.22 9.72 17.45
CA GLY A 351 16.49 9.01 17.35
C GLY A 351 17.60 9.58 18.23
N PHE A 352 17.45 10.82 18.72
CA PHE A 352 18.45 11.47 19.57
C PHE A 352 18.58 10.72 20.91
N GLU A 353 17.46 10.41 21.56
CA GLU A 353 17.44 9.66 22.83
C GLU A 353 17.92 8.21 22.63
N THR A 354 17.64 7.60 21.47
CA THR A 354 18.20 6.27 21.13
C THR A 354 19.74 6.30 21.09
N VAL A 355 20.32 7.36 20.52
CA VAL A 355 21.77 7.53 20.46
C VAL A 355 22.34 7.83 21.86
N PHE A 356 21.64 8.65 22.65
CA PHE A 356 21.95 8.89 24.06
C PHE A 356 22.04 7.57 24.84
N LEU A 357 20.98 6.76 24.90
CA LEU A 357 20.95 5.52 25.69
C LEU A 357 22.10 4.58 25.32
N LYS A 358 22.38 4.41 24.03
CA LYS A 358 23.50 3.59 23.55
C LYS A 358 24.86 4.13 23.99
N ARG A 359 25.07 5.44 23.83
CA ARG A 359 26.34 6.10 24.19
C ARG A 359 26.59 6.07 25.70
N MET A 360 25.57 6.29 26.51
CA MET A 360 25.72 6.29 27.96
C MET A 360 26.07 4.90 28.50
N CYS A 361 25.44 3.84 27.98
CA CYS A 361 25.83 2.46 28.28
C CYS A 361 27.30 2.17 27.91
N GLN A 362 27.75 2.66 26.74
CA GLN A 362 29.13 2.48 26.30
C GLN A 362 30.15 3.25 27.14
N ARG A 363 29.80 4.46 27.60
CA ARG A 363 30.71 5.35 28.34
C ARG A 363 30.80 5.03 29.82
N TYR A 364 29.65 4.76 30.46
CA TYR A 364 29.54 4.70 31.92
C TYR A 364 29.05 3.34 32.43
N GLY A 365 28.86 2.37 31.54
CA GLY A 365 28.43 1.02 31.87
C GLY A 365 26.93 0.81 31.78
N ALA A 366 26.55 -0.42 31.44
CA ALA A 366 25.16 -0.88 31.43
C ALA A 366 24.70 -1.27 32.84
N PRO A 367 23.39 -1.19 33.15
CA PRO A 367 22.85 -1.69 34.40
C PRO A 367 23.08 -3.21 34.56
N PRO A 368 23.09 -3.76 35.79
CA PRO A 368 23.30 -5.19 36.03
C PRO A 368 22.31 -6.07 35.27
N SER A 369 22.80 -7.15 34.65
CA SER A 369 21.98 -8.09 33.88
C SER A 369 20.81 -8.63 34.71
N GLY A 370 19.59 -8.56 34.17
CA GLY A 370 18.37 -9.00 34.87
C GLY A 370 17.73 -7.95 35.79
N SER A 371 18.37 -6.81 36.03
CA SER A 371 17.74 -5.68 36.75
C SER A 371 16.56 -5.08 35.98
N ARG A 372 15.67 -4.36 36.69
CA ARG A 372 14.54 -3.66 36.06
C ARG A 372 14.99 -2.62 35.05
N ALA A 373 16.07 -1.89 35.35
CA ALA A 373 16.69 -0.95 34.42
C ALA A 373 17.23 -1.66 33.15
N ALA A 374 17.92 -2.80 33.29
CA ALA A 374 18.41 -3.54 32.13
C ALA A 374 17.28 -3.95 31.17
N LYS A 375 16.16 -4.46 31.71
CA LYS A 375 14.97 -4.79 30.91
C LYS A 375 14.37 -3.58 30.19
N ALA A 376 14.33 -2.43 30.84
CA ALA A 376 13.81 -1.20 30.25
C ALA A 376 14.67 -0.69 29.09
N LEU A 377 15.99 -0.87 29.18
CA LEU A 377 16.96 -0.44 28.15
C LEU A 377 17.06 -1.41 26.97
N GLU A 378 16.64 -2.68 27.10
CA GLU A 378 16.64 -3.66 26.01
C GLU A 378 15.63 -3.32 24.90
N SER A 379 14.49 -2.72 25.25
CA SER A 379 13.39 -2.47 24.32
C SER A 379 12.69 -1.11 24.51
N PRO A 380 13.42 0.02 24.50
CA PRO A 380 12.81 1.34 24.60
C PRO A 380 11.90 1.63 23.39
N ILE A 381 10.75 2.25 23.66
CA ILE A 381 9.77 2.61 22.63
C ILE A 381 10.13 3.98 22.04
N ASN A 382 10.52 3.97 20.76
CA ASN A 382 10.71 5.18 19.95
C ASN A 382 9.37 5.60 19.31
N LEU A 383 8.76 6.66 19.83
CA LEU A 383 7.40 7.06 19.42
C LEU A 383 7.33 7.54 17.97
N VAL A 384 8.32 8.28 17.47
CA VAL A 384 8.38 8.68 16.05
C VAL A 384 8.42 7.45 15.14
N SER A 385 9.07 6.37 15.56
CA SER A 385 9.10 5.13 14.77
C SER A 385 7.75 4.42 14.72
N VAL A 386 6.95 4.52 15.78
CA VAL A 386 5.57 4.02 15.82
C VAL A 386 4.66 4.85 14.91
N ILE A 387 4.77 6.19 14.97
CA ILE A 387 3.95 7.10 14.16
C ILE A 387 4.31 7.00 12.67
N PHE A 388 5.60 7.02 12.34
CA PHE A 388 6.06 7.19 10.97
C PHE A 388 5.68 6.00 10.07
N GLY A 389 4.84 6.29 9.07
CA GLY A 389 4.35 5.35 8.07
C GLY A 389 3.05 4.64 8.46
N GLN A 390 2.53 4.88 9.66
CA GLN A 390 1.32 4.22 10.18
C GLN A 390 0.26 5.21 10.63
N ILE A 391 0.65 6.31 11.28
CA ILE A 391 -0.25 7.34 11.79
C ILE A 391 0.12 8.69 11.17
N TYR A 392 -0.87 9.34 10.57
CA TYR A 392 -0.72 10.61 9.86
C TYR A 392 -1.54 11.68 10.58
N PHE A 393 -0.89 12.40 11.50
CA PHE A 393 -1.46 13.59 12.13
C PHE A 393 -1.57 14.75 11.10
N PRO A 394 -2.57 15.64 11.24
CA PRO A 394 -2.82 16.76 10.33
C PRO A 394 -1.87 17.94 10.58
N THR A 395 -0.57 17.68 10.55
CA THR A 395 0.51 18.62 10.81
C THR A 395 1.53 18.55 9.67
N TYR A 396 2.30 19.61 9.42
CA TYR A 396 3.32 19.61 8.35
C TYR A 396 4.54 18.73 8.65
N SER A 397 4.81 18.48 9.94
CA SER A 397 5.90 17.63 10.40
C SER A 397 5.44 16.57 11.42
N ASN A 398 6.26 15.55 11.63
CA ASN A 398 6.09 14.57 12.71
C ASN A 398 6.99 14.90 13.92
N GLY A 399 7.31 16.17 14.14
CA GLY A 399 8.01 16.65 15.33
C GLY A 399 7.08 16.74 16.55
N LEU A 400 7.66 16.59 17.75
CA LEU A 400 6.91 16.56 19.00
C LEU A 400 6.05 17.81 19.16
N LYS A 401 6.66 18.97 18.92
CA LYS A 401 6.00 20.28 19.02
C LYS A 401 4.84 20.48 18.06
N ASP A 402 5.00 20.03 16.82
CA ASP A 402 3.92 20.15 15.83
C ASP A 402 2.74 19.26 16.20
N ILE A 403 2.97 18.01 16.58
CA ILE A 403 1.89 17.07 16.94
C ILE A 403 1.24 17.45 18.26
N ALA A 404 2.02 17.68 19.32
CA ALA A 404 1.49 18.03 20.62
C ALA A 404 0.81 19.41 20.61
N GLY A 405 1.35 20.38 19.84
CA GLY A 405 0.69 21.67 19.61
C GLY A 405 -0.67 21.52 18.93
N TRP A 406 -0.80 20.63 17.94
CA TRP A 406 -2.09 20.30 17.33
C TRP A 406 -3.05 19.60 18.30
N LEU A 407 -2.54 18.77 19.21
CA LEU A 407 -3.30 18.16 20.32
C LEU A 407 -3.64 19.16 21.44
N GLY A 408 -3.25 20.43 21.32
CA GLY A 408 -3.60 21.50 22.25
C GLY A 408 -2.56 21.80 23.33
N PHE A 409 -1.38 21.17 23.31
CA PHE A 409 -0.30 21.47 24.24
C PHE A 409 0.33 22.84 23.93
N LYS A 410 0.64 23.61 24.97
CA LYS A 410 1.31 24.92 24.86
C LYS A 410 2.51 24.94 25.78
N TRP A 411 3.67 25.27 25.23
CA TRP A 411 4.87 25.58 25.99
C TRP A 411 4.77 26.97 26.61
N SER A 412 5.43 27.18 27.74
CA SER A 412 5.39 28.46 28.46
C SER A 412 6.11 29.59 27.71
N ASP A 413 7.18 29.28 26.97
CA ASP A 413 7.94 30.25 26.17
C ASP A 413 7.52 30.19 24.68
N GLN A 414 7.42 31.35 24.00
CA GLN A 414 6.94 31.43 22.61
C GLN A 414 7.97 31.00 21.54
N ASP A 415 9.27 31.07 21.86
CA ASP A 415 10.38 30.78 20.93
C ASP A 415 11.13 29.47 21.29
N VAL A 416 10.44 28.46 21.81
CA VAL A 416 11.07 27.20 22.25
C VAL A 416 11.52 26.33 21.07
N SER A 417 12.83 26.05 20.96
CA SER A 417 13.38 25.06 20.01
C SER A 417 14.63 24.41 20.60
N GLY A 418 14.99 23.20 20.14
CA GLY A 418 16.22 22.54 20.61
C GLY A 418 17.49 23.33 20.30
N VAL A 419 17.47 24.28 19.37
CA VAL A 419 18.60 25.19 19.15
C VAL A 419 18.66 26.31 20.20
N GLN A 420 17.52 26.73 20.76
CA GLN A 420 17.52 27.66 21.89
C GLN A 420 18.03 27.02 23.17
N SER A 421 17.83 25.71 23.40
CA SER A 421 18.37 25.03 24.58
C SER A 421 19.90 25.10 24.63
N ILE A 422 20.57 24.99 23.46
CA ILE A 422 22.02 25.21 23.34
C ILE A 422 22.42 26.63 23.79
N ARG A 423 21.67 27.66 23.39
CA ARG A 423 21.94 29.06 23.78
C ARG A 423 21.74 29.27 25.28
N TRP A 424 20.67 28.73 25.85
CA TRP A 424 20.42 28.82 27.30
C TRP A 424 21.50 28.08 28.08
N ARG A 425 21.97 26.93 27.57
CA ARG A 425 23.07 26.19 28.19
C ARG A 425 24.38 26.97 28.14
N ASP A 426 24.70 27.57 27.00
CA ASP A 426 25.89 28.43 26.86
C ASP A 426 25.83 29.67 27.77
N THR A 427 24.64 30.27 27.90
CA THR A 427 24.41 31.38 28.84
C THR A 427 24.72 30.92 30.26
N TRP A 428 24.14 29.80 30.68
CA TRP A 428 24.39 29.22 32.00
C TRP A 428 25.86 28.82 32.22
N ASP A 429 26.54 28.27 31.21
CA ASP A 429 27.97 27.92 31.31
C ASP A 429 28.83 29.17 31.61
N GLN A 430 28.49 30.34 31.04
CA GLN A 430 29.24 31.59 31.19
C GLN A 430 29.01 32.30 32.52
N ASN A 431 27.76 32.40 32.96
CA ASN A 431 27.38 33.27 34.09
C ASN A 431 26.73 32.52 35.26
N LYS A 432 26.53 31.21 35.14
CA LYS A 432 25.84 30.35 36.12
C LYS A 432 24.47 30.90 36.53
N ALA A 433 23.80 31.65 35.65
CA ALA A 433 22.54 32.31 35.95
C ALA A 433 21.41 31.29 36.20
N SER A 434 20.79 31.36 37.39
CA SER A 434 19.69 30.47 37.81
C SER A 434 18.54 30.45 36.80
N LEU A 435 18.18 31.61 36.23
CA LEU A 435 17.09 31.73 35.27
C LEU A 435 17.29 30.90 33.99
N ALA A 436 18.52 30.77 33.50
CA ALA A 436 18.81 29.98 32.30
C ALA A 436 18.69 28.47 32.57
N LYS A 437 19.10 28.02 33.77
CA LYS A 437 18.93 26.64 34.23
C LYS A 437 17.46 26.30 34.47
N GLU A 438 16.71 27.18 35.12
CA GLU A 438 15.27 27.05 35.32
C GLU A 438 14.53 26.92 33.99
N LYS A 439 14.83 27.79 33.01
CA LYS A 439 14.25 27.70 31.65
C LYS A 439 14.52 26.36 30.97
N LEU A 440 15.75 25.84 31.08
CA LEU A 440 16.10 24.53 30.51
C LEU A 440 15.34 23.38 31.19
N ILE A 441 15.24 23.42 32.51
CA ILE A 441 14.49 22.44 33.29
C ILE A 441 13.01 22.49 32.91
N THR A 442 12.40 23.67 32.89
CA THR A 442 11.00 23.86 32.46
C THR A 442 10.79 23.35 31.03
N TYR A 443 11.69 23.68 30.10
CA TYR A 443 11.61 23.22 28.72
C TYR A 443 11.60 21.69 28.59
N ASN A 444 12.53 21.02 29.27
CA ASN A 444 12.62 19.55 29.29
C ASN A 444 11.42 18.89 29.99
N LEU A 445 10.90 19.50 31.07
CA LEU A 445 9.69 19.05 31.75
C LEU A 445 8.46 19.14 30.84
N GLU A 446 8.34 20.22 30.07
CA GLU A 446 7.27 20.42 29.10
C GLU A 446 7.38 19.44 27.92
N ASP A 447 8.58 19.17 27.41
CA ASP A 447 8.81 18.16 26.36
C ASP A 447 8.44 16.75 26.88
N GLY A 448 8.76 16.42 28.14
CA GLY A 448 8.29 15.19 28.79
C GLY A 448 6.76 15.09 28.92
N ALA A 449 6.08 16.19 29.24
CA ALA A 449 4.62 16.24 29.32
C ALA A 449 3.95 16.16 27.93
N ALA A 450 4.53 16.82 26.92
CA ALA A 450 4.10 16.71 25.53
C ALA A 450 4.30 15.28 25.00
N LEU A 451 5.41 14.62 25.35
CA LEU A 451 5.68 13.22 25.00
C LEU A 451 4.63 12.29 25.61
N GLU A 452 4.24 12.48 26.87
CA GLU A 452 3.13 11.75 27.49
C GLU A 452 1.83 11.95 26.70
N LEU A 453 1.48 13.20 26.37
CA LEU A 453 0.25 13.53 25.65
C LEU A 453 0.19 12.83 24.28
N VAL A 454 1.28 12.92 23.49
CA VAL A 454 1.33 12.26 22.18
C VAL A 454 1.29 10.75 22.33
N THR A 455 1.95 10.18 23.33
CA THR A 455 1.91 8.74 23.60
C THR A 455 0.48 8.29 23.90
N ARG A 456 -0.26 9.06 24.71
CA ARG A 456 -1.66 8.79 25.00
C ARG A 456 -2.52 8.83 23.75
N ALA A 457 -2.37 9.87 22.92
CA ALA A 457 -3.09 9.99 21.66
C ALA A 457 -2.78 8.81 20.71
N VAL A 458 -1.52 8.41 20.58
CA VAL A 458 -1.12 7.24 19.77
C VAL A 458 -1.70 5.94 20.33
N ALA A 459 -1.71 5.77 21.65
CA ALA A 459 -2.30 4.61 22.29
C ALA A 459 -3.83 4.56 22.11
N GLU A 460 -4.53 5.70 22.17
CA GLU A 460 -5.97 5.81 21.90
C GLU A 460 -6.29 5.46 20.45
N VAL A 461 -5.51 6.00 19.50
CA VAL A 461 -5.63 5.67 18.07
C VAL A 461 -5.41 4.17 17.82
N GLY A 462 -4.50 3.52 18.56
CA GLY A 462 -4.26 2.08 18.48
C GLY A 462 -5.32 1.20 19.17
N ARG A 463 -6.09 1.74 20.13
CA ARG A 463 -7.16 1.02 20.85
C ARG A 463 -8.52 1.11 20.18
N GLN A 464 -8.77 2.11 19.34
CA GLN A 464 -10.01 2.20 18.57
C GLN A 464 -10.09 1.04 17.56
N ASP A 465 -10.72 -0.06 17.96
CA ASP A 465 -11.36 -0.99 17.02
C ASP A 465 -12.33 -0.17 16.17
N ILE A 466 -11.91 0.16 14.95
CA ILE A 466 -12.66 0.67 13.79
C ILE A 466 -14.19 0.61 14.02
N ARG A 467 -14.75 1.64 14.66
CA ARG A 467 -16.18 1.96 14.69
C ARG A 467 -16.33 3.47 14.88
N PRO A 468 -17.14 4.16 14.07
CA PRO A 468 -17.49 5.53 14.35
C PRO A 468 -18.51 5.55 15.49
N SER A 469 -18.11 5.99 16.68
CA SER A 469 -19.06 6.40 17.72
C SER A 469 -19.22 7.91 17.66
N SER A 470 -20.40 8.36 17.21
CA SER A 470 -20.91 9.69 17.53
C SER A 470 -21.12 9.79 19.03
N GLU A 471 -20.87 10.98 19.59
CA GLU A 471 -21.15 11.37 20.99
C GLU A 471 -20.02 11.16 22.01
N ALA A 472 -18.88 11.83 21.78
CA ALA A 472 -18.09 12.43 22.86
C ALA A 472 -17.43 13.71 22.32
N ALA A 473 -17.83 14.87 22.86
CA ALA A 473 -17.18 16.15 22.55
C ALA A 473 -15.73 16.09 23.08
N GLY A 474 -14.78 15.83 22.18
CA GLY A 474 -13.36 15.66 22.49
C GLY A 474 -12.67 14.46 21.85
N ALA A 475 -13.41 13.55 21.18
CA ALA A 475 -12.81 12.40 20.52
C ALA A 475 -11.97 12.81 19.28
N LEU A 476 -10.72 12.33 19.21
CA LEU A 476 -9.89 12.46 18.01
C LEU A 476 -10.59 11.79 16.82
N GLU A 477 -10.83 12.55 15.74
CA GLU A 477 -11.46 12.02 14.55
C GLU A 477 -10.44 11.19 13.73
N VAL A 478 -10.56 9.87 13.83
CA VAL A 478 -9.63 8.90 13.22
C VAL A 478 -10.28 8.23 12.01
N VAL A 479 -9.61 8.30 10.86
CA VAL A 479 -10.02 7.65 9.62
C VAL A 479 -9.04 6.53 9.29
N VAL A 480 -9.53 5.29 9.24
CA VAL A 480 -8.72 4.15 8.79
C VAL A 480 -8.73 4.09 7.27
N ALA A 481 -7.57 4.32 6.66
CA ALA A 481 -7.42 4.43 5.21
C ALA A 481 -7.84 3.15 4.46
N ASP A 482 -7.75 1.99 5.12
CA ASP A 482 -8.19 0.69 4.58
C ASP A 482 -9.72 0.57 4.41
N ASN A 483 -10.52 1.43 5.06
CA ASN A 483 -11.99 1.34 5.08
C ASN A 483 -12.69 2.32 4.15
N LEU A 484 -11.95 3.17 3.42
CA LEU A 484 -12.51 4.18 2.52
C LEU A 484 -13.32 3.60 1.35
N ASP A 485 -13.41 2.27 1.20
CA ASP A 485 -14.17 1.63 0.11
C ASP A 485 -15.04 0.42 0.53
N SER A 486 -15.42 0.28 1.81
CA SER A 486 -16.20 -0.88 2.27
C SER A 486 -17.71 -0.75 1.99
N LYS A 487 -18.13 -0.69 0.73
CA LYS A 487 -19.45 -1.19 0.36
C LYS A 487 -19.29 -2.62 -0.15
N MET A 488 -19.66 -3.61 0.67
CA MET A 488 -20.34 -4.87 0.30
C MET A 488 -20.18 -5.99 1.35
N SER A 489 -21.12 -6.08 2.29
CA SER A 489 -21.88 -7.31 2.63
C SER A 489 -23.08 -6.88 3.48
N LEU A 490 -24.29 -7.40 3.23
CA LEU A 490 -25.49 -6.99 3.99
C LEU A 490 -25.39 -7.28 5.49
N TRP A 491 -24.53 -8.22 5.91
CA TRP A 491 -24.30 -8.56 7.31
C TRP A 491 -22.86 -9.06 7.50
N PRO A 492 -21.92 -8.22 7.95
CA PRO A 492 -20.55 -8.65 8.24
C PRO A 492 -20.57 -9.73 9.34
N ARG A 493 -19.80 -10.81 9.16
CA ARG A 493 -19.59 -11.79 10.24
C ARG A 493 -18.82 -11.12 11.38
N PHE A 494 -19.47 -10.89 12.53
CA PHE A 494 -18.79 -10.52 13.76
C PHE A 494 -17.78 -11.62 14.10
N ARG A 495 -16.50 -11.24 14.23
CA ARG A 495 -15.45 -12.06 14.82
C ARG A 495 -14.71 -11.23 15.86
N SER A 496 -14.40 -11.81 17.00
CA SER A 496 -13.61 -11.18 18.06
C SER A 496 -12.47 -12.10 18.47
N SER A 497 -11.29 -11.54 18.75
CA SER A 497 -10.17 -12.24 19.36
C SER A 497 -10.38 -12.51 20.86
N ILE A 498 -11.45 -11.95 21.44
CA ILE A 498 -11.86 -12.17 22.83
C ILE A 498 -12.95 -13.24 22.82
N ASP A 499 -12.63 -14.43 23.32
CA ASP A 499 -13.53 -15.59 23.32
C ASP A 499 -14.86 -15.31 24.07
N GLY A 500 -14.80 -14.44 25.09
CA GLY A 500 -15.98 -13.94 25.79
C GLY A 500 -16.95 -13.19 24.86
N PHE A 501 -16.45 -12.38 23.91
CA PHE A 501 -17.30 -11.67 22.94
C PHE A 501 -17.80 -12.58 21.83
N GLU A 502 -17.05 -13.62 21.45
CA GLU A 502 -17.58 -14.68 20.59
C GLU A 502 -18.73 -15.42 21.27
N THR A 503 -18.60 -15.71 22.56
CA THR A 503 -19.63 -16.36 23.37
C THR A 503 -20.86 -15.46 23.52
N ILE A 504 -20.67 -14.18 23.83
CA ILE A 504 -21.77 -13.20 23.91
C ILE A 504 -22.44 -13.00 22.56
N ASN A 505 -21.68 -12.88 21.47
CA ASN A 505 -22.26 -12.71 20.14
C ASN A 505 -23.01 -13.97 19.67
N LYS A 506 -22.52 -15.17 20.00
CA LYS A 506 -23.29 -16.43 19.83
C LYS A 506 -24.58 -16.39 20.64
N ALA A 507 -24.51 -15.90 21.88
CA ALA A 507 -25.67 -15.78 22.76
C ALA A 507 -26.66 -14.67 22.37
N ALA A 508 -26.20 -13.67 21.61
CA ALA A 508 -26.99 -12.56 21.11
C ALA A 508 -27.64 -12.85 19.74
N ARG A 509 -27.36 -14.00 19.13
CA ARG A 509 -28.03 -14.38 17.88
C ARG A 509 -29.52 -14.61 18.14
N TRP A 510 -30.32 -14.19 17.16
CA TRP A 510 -31.78 -14.30 17.20
C TRP A 510 -32.28 -15.71 17.57
N ASP A 511 -31.67 -16.75 17.00
CA ASP A 511 -31.99 -18.15 17.28
C ASP A 511 -31.63 -18.54 18.72
N TYR A 512 -30.42 -18.24 19.19
CA TYR A 512 -30.02 -18.53 20.57
C TYR A 512 -30.90 -17.80 21.60
N GLN A 513 -31.14 -16.51 21.39
CA GLN A 513 -31.98 -15.73 22.30
C GLN A 513 -33.41 -16.29 22.32
N ARG A 514 -34.00 -16.57 21.17
CA ARG A 514 -35.38 -17.06 21.09
C ARG A 514 -35.54 -18.48 21.64
N ASP A 515 -34.63 -19.39 21.28
CA ASP A 515 -34.74 -20.82 21.58
C ASP A 515 -34.21 -21.21 22.96
N THR A 516 -33.36 -20.39 23.57
CA THR A 516 -32.70 -20.70 24.86
C THR A 516 -33.09 -19.72 25.96
N ILE A 517 -33.15 -18.41 25.66
CA ILE A 517 -33.39 -17.35 26.66
C ILE A 517 -34.88 -16.99 26.73
N TYR A 518 -35.45 -16.42 25.67
CA TYR A 518 -36.83 -15.92 25.63
C TYR A 518 -37.87 -17.02 25.86
N ILE A 519 -37.56 -18.27 25.52
CA ILE A 519 -38.43 -19.40 25.83
C ILE A 519 -38.64 -19.63 27.33
N ARG A 520 -37.70 -19.19 28.17
CA ARG A 520 -37.82 -19.31 29.62
C ARG A 520 -38.78 -18.25 30.17
N SER A 521 -38.87 -17.11 29.51
CA SER A 521 -39.63 -15.94 29.94
C SER A 521 -41.02 -15.84 29.28
N ASP A 522 -41.19 -16.32 28.05
CA ASP A 522 -42.44 -16.21 27.30
C ASP A 522 -43.13 -17.59 27.18
N ALA A 523 -44.26 -17.73 27.89
CA ALA A 523 -45.05 -18.95 27.91
C ALA A 523 -45.62 -19.33 26.52
N LYS A 524 -45.89 -18.37 25.62
CA LYS A 524 -46.34 -18.63 24.24
C LYS A 524 -45.19 -19.18 23.40
N LEU A 525 -43.96 -18.65 23.53
CA LEU A 525 -42.76 -19.22 22.89
C LEU A 525 -42.44 -20.63 23.42
N LYS A 526 -42.59 -20.87 24.73
CA LYS A 526 -42.43 -22.19 25.36
C LYS A 526 -43.45 -23.20 24.84
N ARG A 527 -44.70 -22.78 24.66
CA ARG A 527 -45.78 -23.59 24.08
C ARG A 527 -45.58 -23.81 22.57
N ALA A 528 -45.07 -22.83 21.84
CA ALA A 528 -44.76 -22.91 20.41
C ALA A 528 -43.59 -23.88 20.11
N LYS A 529 -42.51 -23.86 20.90
CA LYS A 529 -41.41 -24.84 20.75
C LYS A 529 -41.85 -26.25 21.13
N ARG A 530 -42.71 -26.41 22.16
CA ARG A 530 -43.36 -27.70 22.49
C ARG A 530 -44.29 -28.19 21.37
N LYS A 531 -44.95 -27.30 20.63
CA LYS A 531 -45.76 -27.64 19.44
C LYS A 531 -44.93 -27.86 18.17
N GLY A 532 -43.69 -27.37 18.12
CA GLY A 532 -42.80 -27.42 16.95
C GLY A 532 -42.40 -28.82 16.46
N THR A 533 -42.68 -29.88 17.23
CA THR A 533 -42.33 -31.27 16.90
C THR A 533 -43.46 -32.09 16.27
N ARG A 534 -44.64 -31.52 16.07
CA ARG A 534 -45.69 -32.19 15.26
C ARG A 534 -46.24 -31.20 14.22
N ARG A 535 -45.45 -30.96 13.16
CA ARG A 535 -46.09 -30.66 11.86
C ARG A 535 -47.05 -31.82 11.62
N ALA A 536 -48.34 -31.54 11.47
CA ALA A 536 -49.28 -32.54 10.98
C ALA A 536 -48.65 -33.13 9.71
N LYS A 537 -48.31 -34.44 9.75
CA LYS A 537 -47.75 -35.14 8.59
C LYS A 537 -48.70 -34.86 7.44
N ARG A 538 -48.29 -34.03 6.48
CA ARG A 538 -49.09 -33.84 5.29
C ARG A 538 -49.02 -35.16 4.57
N THR A 539 -50.14 -35.87 4.52
CA THR A 539 -50.23 -37.16 3.84
C THR A 539 -49.80 -36.93 2.39
N ILE A 540 -48.67 -37.50 2.00
CA ILE A 540 -48.10 -37.32 0.66
C ILE A 540 -49.11 -37.89 -0.33
N ARG A 541 -49.67 -37.03 -1.19
CA ARG A 541 -50.64 -37.43 -2.20
C ARG A 541 -49.94 -38.29 -3.24
N ILE A 542 -50.30 -39.56 -3.31
CA ILE A 542 -49.81 -40.48 -4.34
C ILE A 542 -50.48 -40.12 -5.66
N SER A 543 -49.69 -39.75 -6.67
CA SER A 543 -50.17 -39.37 -8.00
C SER A 543 -50.42 -40.59 -8.88
N LYS A 544 -49.60 -41.64 -8.74
CA LYS A 544 -49.68 -42.89 -9.52
C LYS A 544 -49.19 -44.07 -8.70
N VAL A 545 -49.80 -45.25 -8.90
CA VAL A 545 -49.29 -46.52 -8.36
C VAL A 545 -48.83 -47.40 -9.54
N VAL A 546 -47.64 -48.00 -9.41
CA VAL A 546 -47.07 -48.92 -10.40
C VAL A 546 -46.81 -50.26 -9.70
N VAL A 547 -47.48 -51.30 -10.14
CA VAL A 547 -47.25 -52.67 -9.67
C VAL A 547 -46.35 -53.35 -10.70
N CYS A 548 -45.11 -53.66 -10.32
CA CYS A 548 -44.17 -54.36 -11.19
C CYS A 548 -44.47 -55.86 -11.14
N GLU A 549 -44.57 -56.48 -12.30
CA GLU A 549 -44.77 -57.92 -12.35
C GLU A 549 -43.57 -58.66 -11.72
N PRO A 550 -43.80 -59.73 -10.95
CA PRO A 550 -42.74 -60.57 -10.43
C PRO A 550 -41.94 -61.20 -11.58
N LEU A 551 -40.62 -61.00 -11.55
CA LEU A 551 -39.73 -61.68 -12.48
C LEU A 551 -39.80 -63.20 -12.25
N ARG A 552 -40.20 -63.95 -13.29
CA ARG A 552 -40.34 -65.42 -13.23
C ARG A 552 -39.02 -66.16 -13.38
N ALA A 553 -37.96 -65.48 -13.86
CA ALA A 553 -36.63 -66.03 -14.09
C ALA A 553 -35.52 -64.99 -13.80
N CYS A 554 -34.31 -65.47 -13.55
CA CYS A 554 -33.12 -64.63 -13.40
C CYS A 554 -32.78 -63.90 -14.71
N PRO A 555 -32.71 -62.56 -14.74
CA PRO A 555 -32.32 -61.84 -15.96
C PRO A 555 -30.85 -62.09 -16.38
N ARG A 556 -30.01 -62.64 -15.49
CA ARG A 556 -28.63 -63.03 -15.82
C ARG A 556 -28.48 -64.46 -16.34
N CYS A 557 -29.13 -65.45 -15.72
CA CYS A 557 -28.93 -66.87 -16.06
C CYS A 557 -30.20 -67.63 -16.47
N GLN A 558 -31.33 -66.93 -16.62
CA GLN A 558 -32.64 -67.44 -17.07
C GLN A 558 -33.23 -68.62 -16.28
N ARG A 559 -32.59 -69.06 -15.19
CA ARG A 559 -33.15 -70.08 -14.29
C ARG A 559 -34.38 -69.54 -13.56
N LYS A 560 -35.38 -70.41 -13.36
CA LYS A 560 -36.60 -70.13 -12.60
C LYS A 560 -36.24 -69.59 -11.20
N ALA A 561 -36.92 -68.53 -10.79
CA ALA A 561 -36.74 -67.96 -9.46
C ALA A 561 -37.26 -68.96 -8.40
N THR A 562 -36.37 -69.48 -7.55
CA THR A 562 -36.72 -70.50 -6.55
C THR A 562 -37.00 -69.92 -5.16
N GLN A 563 -36.64 -68.65 -4.89
CA GLN A 563 -36.81 -68.02 -3.57
C GLN A 563 -37.25 -66.56 -3.70
N THR A 564 -38.56 -66.31 -3.62
CA THR A 564 -39.17 -64.97 -3.66
C THR A 564 -39.15 -64.32 -2.27
N PHE A 565 -38.62 -63.09 -2.16
CA PHE A 565 -38.67 -62.31 -0.91
C PHE A 565 -39.91 -61.40 -0.84
N ARG A 566 -40.12 -60.79 0.33
CA ARG A 566 -41.23 -59.87 0.65
C ARG A 566 -41.52 -58.85 -0.46
N LYS A 567 -42.80 -58.50 -0.65
CA LYS A 567 -43.21 -57.35 -1.48
C LYS A 567 -42.60 -56.07 -0.91
N ILE A 568 -41.86 -55.34 -1.74
CA ILE A 568 -41.25 -54.05 -1.41
C ILE A 568 -42.13 -52.94 -1.96
N THR A 569 -42.38 -51.91 -1.14
CA THR A 569 -43.06 -50.68 -1.56
C THR A 569 -42.11 -49.50 -1.42
N LYS A 570 -41.98 -48.69 -2.47
CA LYS A 570 -41.18 -47.45 -2.49
C LYS A 570 -41.93 -46.32 -3.20
N CYS A 571 -41.78 -45.09 -2.72
CA CYS A 571 -42.31 -43.91 -3.40
C CYS A 571 -41.18 -43.15 -4.08
N LEU A 572 -41.35 -42.85 -5.37
CA LEU A 572 -40.49 -41.96 -6.13
C LEU A 572 -41.09 -40.55 -6.09
N HIS A 573 -40.36 -39.59 -5.57
CA HIS A 573 -40.74 -38.19 -5.47
C HIS A 573 -40.10 -37.42 -6.63
N ASP A 574 -40.91 -36.86 -7.52
CA ASP A 574 -40.40 -36.12 -8.69
C ASP A 574 -41.27 -34.90 -9.02
N LEU A 575 -40.84 -34.11 -10.01
CA LEU A 575 -41.61 -32.99 -10.55
C LEU A 575 -42.15 -33.32 -11.94
N ARG A 576 -43.39 -32.89 -12.20
CA ARG A 576 -43.99 -32.93 -13.52
C ARG A 576 -44.16 -31.52 -14.06
N PHE A 577 -43.45 -31.25 -15.16
CA PHE A 577 -43.51 -29.99 -15.90
C PHE A 577 -44.64 -30.03 -16.93
N SER A 578 -45.41 -28.95 -16.99
CA SER A 578 -46.45 -28.69 -17.98
C SER A 578 -46.20 -27.33 -18.65
N ARG A 579 -46.99 -26.97 -19.67
CA ARG A 579 -46.86 -25.66 -20.34
C ARG A 579 -47.12 -24.47 -19.40
N SER A 580 -47.95 -24.65 -18.37
CA SER A 580 -48.40 -23.57 -17.49
C SER A 580 -47.85 -23.65 -16.06
N GLY A 581 -47.00 -24.63 -15.76
CA GLY A 581 -46.40 -24.72 -14.43
C GLY A 581 -45.80 -26.07 -14.07
N VAL A 582 -45.38 -26.18 -12.82
CA VAL A 582 -44.71 -27.35 -12.23
C VAL A 582 -45.55 -27.90 -11.09
N THR A 583 -45.73 -29.22 -11.08
CA THR A 583 -46.50 -29.92 -10.03
C THR A 583 -45.68 -31.03 -9.39
N GLY A 584 -45.90 -31.26 -8.09
CA GLY A 584 -45.30 -32.41 -7.39
C GLY A 584 -45.93 -33.72 -7.86
N TRP A 585 -45.11 -34.71 -8.15
CA TRP A 585 -45.53 -35.98 -8.72
C TRP A 585 -44.91 -37.16 -7.96
N VAL A 586 -45.75 -37.91 -7.23
CA VAL A 586 -45.28 -39.03 -6.39
C VAL A 586 -45.80 -40.35 -6.94
N VAL A 587 -44.90 -41.25 -7.31
CA VAL A 587 -45.23 -42.56 -7.87
C VAL A 587 -44.90 -43.66 -6.86
N LYS A 588 -45.89 -44.43 -6.44
CA LYS A 588 -45.71 -45.58 -5.53
C LYS A 588 -45.45 -46.84 -6.35
N TYR A 589 -44.24 -47.38 -6.25
CA TYR A 589 -43.85 -48.65 -6.84
C TYR A 589 -44.02 -49.80 -5.86
N GLN A 590 -44.62 -50.89 -6.34
CA GLN A 590 -44.76 -52.15 -5.63
C GLN A 590 -44.10 -53.25 -6.46
N PHE A 591 -43.03 -53.86 -5.93
CA PHE A 591 -42.25 -54.87 -6.65
C PHE A 591 -41.73 -55.95 -5.72
N GLN A 592 -41.29 -57.08 -6.27
CA GLN A 592 -40.68 -58.18 -5.52
C GLN A 592 -39.23 -58.34 -5.96
N VAL A 593 -38.36 -58.65 -5.00
CA VAL A 593 -36.98 -59.03 -5.27
C VAL A 593 -36.79 -60.52 -4.97
N PHE A 594 -35.94 -61.19 -5.74
CA PHE A 594 -35.55 -62.56 -5.48
C PHE A 594 -34.03 -62.70 -5.49
N TRP A 595 -33.51 -63.70 -4.79
CA TRP A 595 -32.09 -64.06 -4.85
C TRP A 595 -31.90 -65.20 -5.83
N CYS A 596 -30.92 -65.07 -6.73
CA CYS A 596 -30.57 -66.14 -7.65
C CYS A 596 -29.42 -66.98 -7.07
N PRO A 597 -29.63 -68.28 -6.77
CA PRO A 597 -28.57 -69.14 -6.24
C PRO A 597 -27.39 -69.35 -7.20
N ALA A 598 -27.67 -69.39 -8.51
CA ALA A 598 -26.64 -69.57 -9.52
C ALA A 598 -25.77 -68.31 -9.71
N CYS A 599 -26.39 -67.12 -9.73
CA CYS A 599 -25.69 -65.85 -9.94
C CYS A 599 -25.21 -65.18 -8.65
N ARG A 600 -25.60 -65.70 -7.48
CA ARG A 600 -25.37 -65.12 -6.14
C ARG A 600 -25.71 -63.63 -6.05
N ALA A 601 -26.75 -63.20 -6.77
CA ALA A 601 -27.15 -61.80 -6.89
C ALA A 601 -28.67 -61.64 -6.72
N PHE A 602 -29.09 -60.49 -6.18
CA PHE A 602 -30.49 -60.11 -6.14
C PHE A 602 -30.97 -59.62 -7.51
N SER A 603 -32.25 -59.82 -7.79
CA SER A 603 -32.90 -59.25 -8.97
C SER A 603 -32.78 -57.72 -9.00
N PRO A 604 -32.68 -57.10 -10.19
CA PRO A 604 -32.54 -55.66 -10.32
C PRO A 604 -33.76 -54.95 -9.73
N TRP A 605 -33.52 -53.79 -9.13
CA TRP A 605 -34.59 -52.87 -8.74
C TRP A 605 -35.24 -52.28 -9.99
N PRO A 606 -36.48 -51.75 -9.92
CA PRO A 606 -37.03 -50.96 -11.02
C PRO A 606 -36.02 -49.89 -11.45
N LYS A 607 -35.92 -49.65 -12.76
CA LYS A 607 -34.89 -48.76 -13.35
C LYS A 607 -34.90 -47.36 -12.72
N GLU A 608 -36.05 -46.89 -12.26
CA GLU A 608 -36.26 -45.61 -11.60
C GLU A 608 -35.58 -45.51 -10.22
N PHE A 609 -35.19 -46.64 -9.62
CA PHE A 609 -34.44 -46.72 -8.37
C PHE A 609 -33.03 -47.33 -8.57
N SER A 610 -32.54 -47.37 -9.82
CA SER A 610 -31.23 -47.96 -10.16
C SER A 610 -30.07 -47.28 -9.41
N ASP A 611 -30.20 -45.99 -9.12
CA ASP A 611 -29.24 -45.18 -8.34
C ASP A 611 -29.52 -45.17 -6.82
N ARG A 612 -30.48 -46.02 -6.39
CA ARG A 612 -31.02 -46.15 -5.04
C ARG A 612 -31.62 -44.87 -4.45
N SER A 613 -31.89 -43.85 -5.28
CA SER A 613 -32.58 -42.62 -4.88
C SER A 613 -34.09 -42.84 -4.87
N ILE A 614 -34.77 -42.24 -3.91
CA ILE A 614 -36.24 -42.11 -3.93
C ILE A 614 -36.71 -40.81 -4.60
N TYR A 615 -35.78 -40.04 -5.15
CA TYR A 615 -36.03 -38.77 -5.80
C TYR A 615 -35.72 -38.87 -7.30
N GLY A 616 -36.65 -38.39 -8.11
CA GLY A 616 -36.55 -38.46 -9.57
C GLY A 616 -35.64 -37.40 -10.19
N HIS A 617 -35.36 -37.62 -11.48
CA HIS A 617 -34.43 -36.80 -12.26
C HIS A 617 -34.89 -35.35 -12.43
N ASN A 618 -36.19 -35.11 -12.66
CA ASN A 618 -36.70 -33.76 -12.89
C ASN A 618 -36.59 -32.89 -11.63
N LEU A 619 -36.80 -33.47 -10.46
CA LEU A 619 -36.59 -32.82 -9.17
C LEU A 619 -35.12 -32.46 -8.93
N ALA A 620 -34.20 -33.36 -9.26
CA ALA A 620 -32.76 -33.09 -9.17
C ALA A 620 -32.34 -31.98 -10.16
N ALA A 621 -32.78 -32.06 -11.41
CA ALA A 621 -32.53 -31.05 -12.44
C ALA A 621 -33.05 -29.66 -12.04
N PHE A 622 -34.28 -29.58 -11.53
CA PHE A 622 -34.86 -28.33 -11.04
C PHE A 622 -34.06 -27.75 -9.87
N SER A 623 -33.64 -28.59 -8.93
CA SER A 623 -32.82 -28.15 -7.78
C SER A 623 -31.47 -27.59 -8.24
N ILE A 624 -30.80 -28.26 -9.17
CA ILE A 624 -29.52 -27.81 -9.74
C ILE A 624 -29.70 -26.48 -10.48
N PHE A 625 -30.76 -26.34 -11.27
CA PHE A 625 -31.09 -25.08 -11.96
C PHE A 625 -31.27 -23.92 -10.96
N GLU A 626 -32.05 -24.09 -9.89
CA GLU A 626 -32.24 -23.04 -8.88
C GLU A 626 -30.91 -22.66 -8.21
N ILE A 627 -30.06 -23.64 -7.91
CA ILE A 627 -28.78 -23.42 -7.23
C ILE A 627 -27.75 -22.71 -8.12
N ILE A 628 -27.63 -23.14 -9.38
CA ILE A 628 -26.54 -22.72 -10.27
C ILE A 628 -26.92 -21.49 -11.08
N GLU A 629 -28.09 -21.53 -11.72
CA GLU A 629 -28.51 -20.45 -12.61
C GLU A 629 -29.16 -19.31 -11.83
N LEU A 630 -30.08 -19.63 -10.93
CA LEU A 630 -30.78 -18.62 -10.13
C LEU A 630 -30.01 -18.22 -8.86
N CYS A 631 -28.90 -18.89 -8.56
CA CYS A 631 -28.04 -18.62 -7.40
C CYS A 631 -28.80 -18.69 -6.05
N VAL A 632 -29.82 -19.54 -5.95
CA VAL A 632 -30.62 -19.74 -4.74
C VAL A 632 -29.86 -20.66 -3.77
N SER A 633 -29.86 -20.31 -2.48
CA SER A 633 -29.18 -21.14 -1.47
C SER A 633 -29.83 -22.54 -1.38
N GLN A 634 -29.02 -23.59 -1.17
CA GLN A 634 -29.52 -24.97 -1.06
C GLN A 634 -30.59 -25.12 0.04
N ARG A 635 -30.45 -24.36 1.13
CA ARG A 635 -31.43 -24.27 2.21
C ARG A 635 -32.76 -23.69 1.72
N SER A 636 -32.71 -22.59 0.98
CA SER A 636 -33.90 -21.97 0.38
C SER A 636 -34.58 -22.91 -0.61
N VAL A 637 -33.81 -23.59 -1.48
CA VAL A 637 -34.34 -24.61 -2.40
C VAL A 637 -35.07 -25.72 -1.63
N THR A 638 -34.45 -26.26 -0.58
CA THR A 638 -35.07 -27.28 0.28
C THR A 638 -36.38 -26.77 0.90
N GLN A 639 -36.40 -25.53 1.39
CA GLN A 639 -37.59 -24.91 1.95
C GLN A 639 -38.70 -24.73 0.91
N THR A 640 -38.36 -24.27 -0.29
CA THR A 640 -39.28 -24.10 -1.42
C THR A 640 -39.90 -25.43 -1.82
N LEU A 641 -39.09 -26.47 -2.03
CA LEU A 641 -39.57 -27.80 -2.41
C LEU A 641 -40.50 -28.40 -1.35
N ASN A 642 -40.15 -28.26 -0.07
CA ASN A 642 -40.98 -28.73 1.03
C ASN A 642 -42.27 -27.92 1.21
N ARG A 643 -42.22 -26.61 0.98
CA ARG A 643 -43.38 -25.72 1.14
C ARG A 643 -44.39 -25.89 0.01
N LEU A 644 -43.92 -25.95 -1.24
CA LEU A 644 -44.76 -26.02 -2.43
C LEU A 644 -45.24 -27.44 -2.73
N PHE A 645 -44.36 -28.45 -2.62
CA PHE A 645 -44.67 -29.82 -3.05
C PHE A 645 -44.83 -30.83 -1.92
N GLY A 646 -44.39 -30.50 -0.70
CA GLY A 646 -44.60 -31.35 0.48
C GLY A 646 -43.75 -32.62 0.51
N PHE A 647 -42.55 -32.62 -0.10
CA PHE A 647 -41.68 -33.80 -0.18
C PHE A 647 -40.92 -34.15 1.12
N GLU A 648 -41.00 -33.32 2.16
CA GLU A 648 -40.36 -33.52 3.47
C GLU A 648 -38.85 -33.87 3.39
N MET A 649 -38.14 -33.23 2.47
CA MET A 649 -36.72 -33.43 2.18
C MET A 649 -35.84 -32.74 3.24
N ASN A 650 -34.70 -33.35 3.55
CA ASN A 650 -33.64 -32.69 4.30
C ASN A 650 -32.67 -31.95 3.36
N GLU A 651 -31.89 -31.02 3.90
CA GLU A 651 -30.94 -30.20 3.11
C GLU A 651 -29.84 -31.07 2.46
N ASN A 652 -29.46 -32.19 3.08
CA ASN A 652 -28.46 -33.12 2.54
C ASN A 652 -28.89 -33.75 1.20
N VAL A 653 -30.20 -33.90 0.95
CA VAL A 653 -30.68 -34.41 -0.34
C VAL A 653 -30.35 -33.44 -1.47
N VAL A 654 -30.55 -32.13 -1.25
CA VAL A 654 -30.24 -31.10 -2.25
C VAL A 654 -28.73 -31.00 -2.48
N CYS A 655 -27.93 -31.14 -1.42
CA CYS A 655 -26.47 -31.24 -1.55
C CYS A 655 -26.05 -32.42 -2.43
N ARG A 656 -26.65 -33.60 -2.19
CA ARG A 656 -26.40 -34.80 -3.01
C ARG A 656 -26.84 -34.66 -4.46
N PHE A 657 -27.91 -33.93 -4.75
CA PHE A 657 -28.29 -33.64 -6.15
C PHE A 657 -27.20 -32.85 -6.86
N LYS A 658 -26.67 -31.81 -6.21
CA LYS A 658 -25.55 -31.02 -6.74
C LYS A 658 -24.30 -31.89 -6.93
N GLU A 659 -23.90 -32.66 -5.93
CA GLU A 659 -22.75 -33.58 -6.00
C GLU A 659 -22.88 -34.57 -7.16
N ARG A 660 -24.02 -35.27 -7.25
CA ARG A 660 -24.28 -36.25 -8.32
C ARG A 660 -24.39 -35.59 -9.69
N GLY A 661 -24.99 -34.40 -9.78
CA GLY A 661 -25.04 -33.64 -11.02
C GLY A 661 -23.64 -33.25 -11.50
N ALA A 662 -22.78 -32.77 -10.59
CA ALA A 662 -21.40 -32.44 -10.92
C ALA A 662 -20.60 -33.67 -11.36
N GLU A 663 -20.80 -34.83 -10.71
CA GLU A 663 -20.22 -36.10 -11.16
C GLU A 663 -20.70 -36.47 -12.57
N TYR A 664 -22.01 -36.42 -12.79
CA TYR A 664 -22.66 -36.79 -14.05
C TYR A 664 -22.17 -35.94 -15.24
N TYR A 665 -21.97 -34.64 -15.02
CA TYR A 665 -21.52 -33.69 -16.05
C TYR A 665 -20.01 -33.40 -16.04
N ARG A 666 -19.21 -34.15 -15.26
CA ARG A 666 -17.76 -33.95 -15.21
C ARG A 666 -17.12 -34.16 -16.58
N GLU A 667 -17.54 -35.21 -17.29
CA GLU A 667 -17.04 -35.51 -18.63
C GLU A 667 -17.52 -34.48 -19.66
N THR A 668 -18.75 -33.97 -19.51
CA THR A 668 -19.25 -32.85 -20.30
C THR A 668 -18.33 -31.64 -20.21
N ARG A 669 -17.91 -31.22 -19.01
CA ARG A 669 -16.95 -30.11 -18.86
C ARG A 669 -15.61 -30.39 -19.55
N LYS A 670 -15.09 -31.62 -19.44
CA LYS A 670 -13.83 -31.99 -20.11
C LYS A 670 -13.97 -31.91 -21.63
N ASN A 671 -15.07 -32.42 -22.18
CA ASN A 671 -15.35 -32.35 -23.62
C ASN A 671 -15.45 -30.90 -24.10
N ILE A 672 -16.11 -30.03 -23.32
CA ILE A 672 -16.15 -28.59 -23.62
C ILE A 672 -14.72 -28.03 -23.69
N LEU A 673 -13.87 -28.28 -22.70
CA LEU A 673 -12.47 -27.82 -22.74
C LEU A 673 -11.70 -28.40 -23.94
N ALA A 674 -11.85 -29.69 -24.23
CA ALA A 674 -11.17 -30.35 -25.33
C ALA A 674 -11.54 -29.73 -26.69
N GLU A 675 -12.80 -29.37 -26.90
CA GLU A 675 -13.24 -28.66 -28.10
C GLU A 675 -12.72 -27.21 -28.14
N MET A 676 -12.68 -26.51 -27.00
CA MET A 676 -12.07 -25.17 -26.92
C MET A 676 -10.59 -25.18 -27.32
N VAL A 677 -9.82 -26.18 -26.87
CA VAL A 677 -8.38 -26.33 -27.15
C VAL A 677 -8.10 -26.61 -28.63
N LYS A 678 -9.04 -27.25 -29.35
CA LYS A 678 -8.96 -27.43 -30.82
C LYS A 678 -9.37 -26.18 -31.61
N GLY A 679 -10.04 -25.24 -30.96
CA GLY A 679 -10.53 -24.00 -31.57
C GLY A 679 -9.42 -22.98 -31.86
N ASN A 680 -9.84 -21.84 -32.42
CA ASN A 680 -8.91 -20.78 -32.84
C ASN A 680 -8.78 -19.62 -31.84
N LEU A 681 -9.64 -19.57 -30.81
CA LEU A 681 -9.75 -18.44 -29.88
C LEU A 681 -10.12 -18.92 -28.48
N ILE A 682 -9.34 -18.50 -27.48
CA ILE A 682 -9.70 -18.66 -26.07
C ILE A 682 -9.50 -17.31 -25.36
N HIS A 683 -10.48 -16.93 -24.57
CA HIS A 683 -10.39 -15.85 -23.60
C HIS A 683 -10.07 -16.43 -22.21
N ALA A 684 -9.14 -15.81 -21.48
CA ALA A 684 -8.76 -16.26 -20.14
C ALA A 684 -8.76 -15.12 -19.13
N ASP A 685 -9.24 -15.38 -17.92
CA ASP A 685 -9.20 -14.47 -16.78
C ASP A 685 -9.32 -15.25 -15.46
N GLU A 686 -9.03 -14.61 -14.33
CA GLU A 686 -9.10 -15.24 -13.02
C GLU A 686 -9.68 -14.34 -11.93
N THR A 687 -10.33 -14.96 -10.94
CA THR A 687 -10.92 -14.24 -9.81
C THR A 687 -10.74 -14.97 -8.50
N ARG A 688 -10.83 -14.24 -7.38
CA ARG A 688 -10.62 -14.79 -6.04
C ARG A 688 -11.92 -15.33 -5.44
N ILE A 689 -11.80 -16.35 -4.60
CA ILE A 689 -12.88 -16.84 -3.73
C ILE A 689 -12.35 -17.11 -2.32
N ARG A 690 -13.12 -16.70 -1.30
CA ARG A 690 -12.83 -17.02 0.10
C ARG A 690 -13.51 -18.31 0.52
N LEU A 691 -12.71 -19.28 0.97
CA LEU A 691 -13.18 -20.49 1.65
C LEU A 691 -13.22 -20.27 3.17
N HIS A 692 -13.68 -21.27 3.93
CA HIS A 692 -13.79 -21.19 5.40
C HIS A 692 -12.51 -20.69 6.11
N ALA A 693 -11.33 -21.16 5.66
CA ALA A 693 -10.04 -20.87 6.29
C ALA A 693 -9.01 -20.19 5.37
N LYS A 694 -9.15 -20.30 4.04
CA LYS A 694 -8.14 -19.83 3.06
C LYS A 694 -8.76 -19.11 1.87
N THR A 695 -7.95 -18.31 1.18
CA THR A 695 -8.31 -17.69 -0.12
C THR A 695 -7.82 -18.60 -1.24
N ALA A 696 -8.62 -18.76 -2.28
CA ALA A 696 -8.31 -19.55 -3.47
C ALA A 696 -8.69 -18.77 -4.73
N TYR A 697 -8.45 -19.36 -5.90
CA TYR A 697 -8.66 -18.74 -7.21
C TYR A 697 -9.58 -19.60 -8.07
N VAL A 698 -10.37 -18.93 -8.90
CA VAL A 698 -11.18 -19.54 -9.94
C VAL A 698 -10.73 -18.97 -11.28
N TRP A 699 -10.27 -19.86 -12.15
CA TRP A 699 -9.87 -19.55 -13.51
C TRP A 699 -11.05 -19.75 -14.44
N VAL A 700 -11.18 -18.87 -15.43
CA VAL A 700 -12.26 -18.89 -16.42
C VAL A 700 -11.64 -18.92 -17.80
N PHE A 701 -12.04 -19.90 -18.61
CA PHE A 701 -11.75 -19.91 -20.04
C PHE A 701 -13.06 -19.81 -20.81
N ALA A 702 -13.11 -18.96 -21.83
CA ALA A 702 -14.31 -18.71 -22.61
C ALA A 702 -14.03 -18.56 -24.10
N THR A 703 -14.92 -19.05 -24.93
CA THR A 703 -15.05 -18.72 -26.37
C THR A 703 -16.38 -18.01 -26.58
N PHE A 704 -16.77 -17.70 -27.82
CA PHE A 704 -18.10 -17.17 -28.08
C PHE A 704 -19.24 -18.16 -27.80
N ARG A 705 -18.94 -19.44 -27.56
CA ARG A 705 -19.93 -20.52 -27.39
C ARG A 705 -19.74 -21.33 -26.12
N GLU A 706 -18.49 -21.55 -25.72
CA GLU A 706 -18.13 -22.39 -24.58
C GLU A 706 -17.57 -21.57 -23.42
N VAL A 707 -17.84 -22.04 -22.18
CA VAL A 707 -17.25 -21.48 -20.97
C VAL A 707 -16.92 -22.60 -19.99
N VAL A 708 -15.69 -22.59 -19.46
CA VAL A 708 -15.25 -23.53 -18.42
C VAL A 708 -14.59 -22.82 -17.25
N TYR A 709 -14.83 -23.36 -16.06
CA TYR A 709 -14.30 -22.84 -14.80
C TYR A 709 -13.46 -23.90 -14.07
N PHE A 710 -12.35 -23.47 -13.49
CA PHE A 710 -11.43 -24.32 -12.72
C PHE A 710 -11.07 -23.71 -11.38
N TYR A 711 -11.05 -24.56 -10.35
CA TYR A 711 -10.53 -24.21 -9.03
C TYR A 711 -9.01 -24.36 -8.97
N SER A 712 -8.33 -23.42 -8.28
CA SER A 712 -6.93 -23.56 -7.88
C SER A 712 -6.70 -22.99 -6.49
N GLU A 713 -5.82 -23.62 -5.71
CA GLU A 713 -5.40 -23.10 -4.41
C GLU A 713 -4.50 -21.85 -4.55
N THR A 714 -3.67 -21.82 -5.59
CA THR A 714 -2.72 -20.73 -5.88
C THR A 714 -3.12 -19.97 -7.16
N ARG A 715 -2.57 -18.77 -7.35
CA ARG A 715 -2.70 -18.00 -8.60
C ARG A 715 -1.63 -18.37 -9.62
N GLU A 716 -0.88 -19.44 -9.41
CA GLU A 716 0.24 -19.79 -10.28
C GLU A 716 -0.26 -20.29 -11.65
N GLY A 717 0.52 -20.01 -12.70
CA GLY A 717 0.16 -20.35 -14.09
C GLY A 717 0.22 -21.83 -14.44
N SER A 718 0.55 -22.72 -13.49
CA SER A 718 0.63 -24.18 -13.74
C SER A 718 -0.70 -24.76 -14.23
N LEU A 719 -1.82 -24.25 -13.71
CA LEU A 719 -3.16 -24.65 -14.17
C LEU A 719 -3.42 -24.23 -15.62
N VAL A 720 -2.96 -23.04 -16.01
CA VAL A 720 -3.12 -22.55 -17.38
C VAL A 720 -2.32 -23.42 -18.36
N GLN A 721 -1.10 -23.79 -17.99
CA GLN A 721 -0.27 -24.68 -18.80
C GLN A 721 -0.87 -26.09 -18.92
N SER A 722 -1.38 -26.65 -17.82
CA SER A 722 -1.99 -27.99 -17.86
C SER A 722 -3.32 -28.01 -18.63
N ALA A 723 -4.10 -26.94 -18.56
CA ALA A 723 -5.39 -26.86 -19.25
C ALA A 723 -5.26 -26.49 -20.74
N LEU A 724 -4.30 -25.63 -21.11
CA LEU A 724 -4.21 -25.02 -22.44
C LEU A 724 -2.87 -25.29 -23.17
N GLY A 725 -2.02 -26.19 -22.68
CA GLY A 725 -0.68 -26.42 -23.27
C GLY A 725 -0.67 -26.84 -24.74
N GLU A 726 -1.72 -27.52 -25.19
CA GLU A 726 -1.88 -27.97 -26.58
C GLU A 726 -2.55 -26.93 -27.49
N PHE A 727 -3.09 -25.84 -26.92
CA PHE A 727 -3.82 -24.82 -27.68
C PHE A 727 -2.88 -24.06 -28.63
N LYS A 728 -3.25 -23.98 -29.91
CA LYS A 728 -2.48 -23.30 -30.97
C LYS A 728 -3.15 -22.04 -31.53
N GLY A 729 -4.39 -21.77 -31.12
CA GLY A 729 -5.11 -20.55 -31.50
C GLY A 729 -4.61 -19.29 -30.78
N VAL A 730 -5.37 -18.20 -30.87
CA VAL A 730 -5.03 -16.94 -30.21
C VAL A 730 -5.62 -16.87 -28.80
N LEU A 731 -4.76 -16.61 -27.81
CA LEU A 731 -5.18 -16.39 -26.43
C LEU A 731 -5.44 -14.90 -26.18
N VAL A 732 -6.67 -14.55 -25.81
CA VAL A 732 -7.05 -13.20 -25.36
C VAL A 732 -7.04 -13.15 -23.84
N SER A 733 -6.20 -12.30 -23.24
CA SER A 733 -6.07 -12.19 -21.78
C SER A 733 -5.81 -10.76 -21.32
N ASP A 734 -5.79 -10.55 -20.00
CA ASP A 734 -5.21 -9.34 -19.43
C ASP A 734 -3.66 -9.39 -19.45
N PHE A 735 -3.01 -8.42 -18.80
CA PHE A 735 -1.55 -8.31 -18.72
C PHE A 735 -0.92 -9.18 -17.62
N TYR A 736 -1.63 -10.21 -17.11
CA TYR A 736 -1.04 -11.10 -16.12
C TYR A 736 0.02 -12.02 -16.74
N ALA A 737 1.20 -12.05 -16.13
CA ALA A 737 2.38 -12.75 -16.67
C ALA A 737 2.23 -14.28 -16.72
N ALA A 738 1.29 -14.88 -15.98
CA ALA A 738 1.07 -16.32 -16.02
C ALA A 738 0.72 -16.81 -17.44
N TYR A 739 -0.03 -16.00 -18.19
CA TYR A 739 -0.41 -16.29 -19.57
C TYR A 739 0.76 -16.22 -20.55
N ASP A 740 1.82 -15.48 -20.25
CA ASP A 740 2.96 -15.30 -21.16
C ASP A 740 3.78 -16.59 -21.35
N SER A 741 3.56 -17.60 -20.49
CA SER A 741 4.23 -18.90 -20.58
C SER A 741 3.66 -19.84 -21.64
N LEU A 742 2.48 -19.54 -22.20
CA LEU A 742 1.86 -20.37 -23.23
C LEU A 742 2.48 -20.10 -24.62
N PRO A 743 2.92 -21.13 -25.36
CA PRO A 743 3.54 -20.98 -26.67
C PRO A 743 2.49 -20.84 -27.80
N CYS A 744 1.65 -19.82 -27.69
CA CYS A 744 0.64 -19.48 -28.70
C CYS A 744 0.60 -17.96 -28.96
N PRO A 745 0.07 -17.50 -30.11
CA PRO A 745 -0.17 -16.08 -30.33
C PRO A 745 -1.07 -15.50 -29.24
N GLN A 746 -0.77 -14.29 -28.79
CA GLN A 746 -1.53 -13.65 -27.71
C GLN A 746 -2.08 -12.30 -28.14
N GLN A 747 -3.28 -12.00 -27.68
CA GLN A 747 -3.89 -10.69 -27.77
C GLN A 747 -4.15 -10.16 -26.35
N LYS A 748 -3.42 -9.14 -25.93
CA LYS A 748 -3.68 -8.48 -24.65
C LYS A 748 -4.90 -7.57 -24.76
N CYS A 749 -5.72 -7.55 -23.72
CA CYS A 749 -6.94 -6.76 -23.68
C CYS A 749 -6.66 -5.26 -23.75
N LEU A 750 -7.00 -4.60 -24.87
CA LEU A 750 -6.76 -3.17 -24.98
C LEU A 750 -7.70 -2.34 -24.11
N LEU A 751 -8.83 -2.87 -23.62
CA LEU A 751 -9.64 -2.14 -22.63
C LEU A 751 -8.90 -1.95 -21.30
N HIS A 752 -8.14 -2.94 -20.85
CA HIS A 752 -7.26 -2.77 -19.69
C HIS A 752 -6.17 -1.74 -19.98
N LEU A 753 -5.56 -1.80 -21.17
CA LEU A 753 -4.55 -0.81 -21.56
C LEU A 753 -5.14 0.62 -21.64
N VAL A 754 -6.32 0.80 -22.22
CA VAL A 754 -7.01 2.10 -22.32
C VAL A 754 -7.33 2.64 -20.93
N ARG A 755 -7.79 1.80 -19.99
CA ARG A 755 -7.99 2.20 -18.60
C ARG A 755 -6.68 2.66 -17.96
N ASP A 756 -5.59 1.89 -18.12
CA ASP A 756 -4.30 2.27 -17.56
C ASP A 756 -3.71 3.54 -18.21
N LEU A 757 -3.90 3.74 -19.53
CA LEU A 757 -3.49 4.94 -20.26
C LEU A 757 -4.32 6.16 -19.82
N ASN A 758 -5.62 5.98 -19.58
CA ASN A 758 -6.47 7.03 -19.02
C ASN A 758 -6.03 7.39 -17.60
N ASP A 759 -5.78 6.40 -16.74
CA ASP A 759 -5.22 6.63 -15.41
C ASP A 759 -3.86 7.34 -15.49
N ALA A 760 -3.04 7.05 -16.52
CA ALA A 760 -1.78 7.79 -16.73
C ALA A 760 -1.98 9.27 -17.01
N VAL A 761 -3.00 9.63 -17.79
CA VAL A 761 -3.35 11.03 -18.04
C VAL A 761 -3.89 11.66 -16.75
N LEU A 762 -4.75 10.97 -16.02
CA LEU A 762 -5.29 11.48 -14.75
C LEU A 762 -4.20 11.67 -13.68
N ASP A 763 -3.21 10.77 -13.62
CA ASP A 763 -2.10 10.83 -12.68
C ASP A 763 -1.01 11.84 -13.12
N ASN A 764 -1.00 12.26 -14.39
CA ASN A 764 -0.06 13.23 -14.97
C ASN A 764 -0.82 14.24 -15.88
N PRO A 765 -1.75 15.03 -15.32
CA PRO A 765 -2.73 15.81 -16.10
C PRO A 765 -2.14 16.96 -16.91
N TYR A 766 -0.90 17.35 -16.64
CA TYR A 766 -0.18 18.41 -17.36
C TYR A 766 0.98 17.90 -18.22
N ASP A 767 1.18 16.57 -18.28
CA ASP A 767 2.24 15.97 -19.10
C ASP A 767 1.77 15.84 -20.56
N GLU A 768 2.19 16.79 -21.39
CA GLU A 768 1.83 16.84 -22.80
C GLU A 768 2.41 15.66 -23.60
N ASP A 769 3.53 15.07 -23.17
CA ASP A 769 4.10 13.89 -23.82
C ASP A 769 3.24 12.64 -23.56
N VAL A 770 2.78 12.46 -22.31
CA VAL A 770 1.82 11.39 -21.97
C VAL A 770 0.51 11.59 -22.73
N LYS A 771 -0.06 12.80 -22.70
CA LYS A 771 -1.30 13.11 -23.45
C LYS A 771 -1.13 12.82 -24.94
N ARG A 772 0.00 13.20 -25.55
CA ARG A 772 0.27 12.95 -26.96
C ARG A 772 0.33 11.46 -27.29
N ILE A 773 1.01 10.65 -26.47
CA ILE A 773 1.03 9.18 -26.63
C ILE A 773 -0.37 8.60 -26.53
N VAL A 774 -1.12 8.97 -25.48
CA VAL A 774 -2.47 8.45 -25.22
C VAL A 774 -3.45 8.86 -26.30
N THR A 775 -3.43 10.13 -26.72
CA THR A 775 -4.24 10.63 -27.84
C THR A 775 -3.88 9.87 -29.12
N GLY A 776 -2.59 9.75 -29.46
CA GLY A 776 -2.17 9.01 -30.65
C GLY A 776 -2.63 7.54 -30.65
N PHE A 777 -2.62 6.88 -29.49
CA PHE A 777 -3.13 5.52 -29.34
C PHE A 777 -4.66 5.48 -29.48
N ALA A 778 -5.37 6.42 -28.86
CA ALA A 778 -6.82 6.53 -28.91
C ALA A 778 -7.31 6.77 -30.35
N GLU A 779 -6.64 7.62 -31.11
CA GLU A 779 -6.99 7.88 -32.52
C GLU A 779 -6.77 6.66 -33.41
N LEU A 780 -5.66 5.95 -33.22
CA LEU A 780 -5.36 4.68 -33.90
C LEU A 780 -6.46 3.65 -33.60
N LEU A 781 -6.73 3.41 -32.32
CA LEU A 781 -7.73 2.42 -31.91
C LEU A 781 -9.14 2.81 -32.38
N ARG A 782 -9.50 4.09 -32.34
CA ARG A 782 -10.78 4.61 -32.87
C ARG A 782 -10.93 4.31 -34.36
N GLY A 783 -9.87 4.50 -35.15
CA GLY A 783 -9.87 4.17 -36.58
C GLY A 783 -10.09 2.67 -36.83
N ILE A 784 -9.43 1.82 -36.05
CA ILE A 784 -9.59 0.36 -36.13
C ILE A 784 -11.00 -0.07 -35.73
N VAL A 785 -11.52 0.43 -34.61
CA VAL A 785 -12.87 0.09 -34.10
C VAL A 785 -13.95 0.48 -35.11
N LYS A 786 -13.83 1.63 -35.78
CA LYS A 786 -14.76 1.99 -36.88
C LYS A 786 -14.80 0.95 -38.01
N THR A 787 -13.66 0.35 -38.36
CA THR A 787 -13.62 -0.74 -39.35
C THR A 787 -14.26 -2.01 -38.81
N ILE A 788 -14.02 -2.34 -37.53
CA ILE A 788 -14.66 -3.49 -36.86
C ILE A 788 -16.18 -3.32 -36.83
N ASP A 789 -16.69 -2.14 -36.47
CA ASP A 789 -18.13 -1.87 -36.37
C ASP A 789 -18.84 -2.08 -37.73
N ARG A 790 -18.15 -1.79 -38.85
CA ARG A 790 -18.72 -1.93 -40.19
C ARG A 790 -18.59 -3.34 -40.77
N TRP A 791 -17.50 -4.03 -40.50
CA TRP A 791 -17.14 -5.27 -41.22
C TRP A 791 -16.90 -6.49 -40.33
N GLY A 792 -16.99 -6.33 -39.01
CA GLY A 792 -16.65 -7.34 -38.03
C GLY A 792 -15.14 -7.59 -37.90
N LEU A 793 -14.79 -8.69 -37.22
CA LEU A 793 -13.41 -9.08 -36.92
C LEU A 793 -12.77 -9.88 -38.06
N LYS A 794 -12.84 -9.38 -39.30
CA LYS A 794 -12.22 -10.07 -40.45
C LYS A 794 -10.89 -9.43 -40.82
N SER A 795 -9.83 -10.22 -40.76
CA SER A 795 -8.44 -9.83 -40.99
C SER A 795 -8.26 -9.13 -42.33
N ARG A 796 -8.94 -9.54 -43.41
CA ARG A 796 -8.87 -8.88 -44.73
C ARG A 796 -9.22 -7.38 -44.71
N PHE A 797 -10.10 -6.95 -43.79
CA PHE A 797 -10.44 -5.53 -43.63
C PHE A 797 -9.58 -4.83 -42.58
N LEU A 798 -9.04 -5.58 -41.61
CA LEU A 798 -8.26 -5.06 -40.49
C LEU A 798 -6.75 -4.94 -40.81
N HIS A 799 -6.21 -5.77 -41.70
CA HIS A 799 -4.80 -5.77 -42.12
C HIS A 799 -4.31 -4.40 -42.58
N LYS A 800 -5.18 -3.59 -43.21
CA LYS A 800 -4.85 -2.22 -43.65
C LYS A 800 -4.34 -1.34 -42.48
N HIS A 801 -4.79 -1.60 -41.25
CA HIS A 801 -4.40 -0.84 -40.07
C HIS A 801 -3.01 -1.22 -39.54
N LEU A 802 -2.38 -2.31 -40.00
CA LEU A 802 -1.00 -2.64 -39.63
C LEU A 802 -0.02 -1.53 -40.04
N VAL A 803 -0.29 -0.86 -41.17
CA VAL A 803 0.50 0.30 -41.62
C VAL A 803 0.31 1.48 -40.65
N GLU A 804 -0.90 1.70 -40.15
CA GLU A 804 -1.18 2.75 -39.17
C GLU A 804 -0.53 2.47 -37.81
N VAL A 805 -0.56 1.21 -37.36
CA VAL A 805 0.16 0.75 -36.15
C VAL A 805 1.67 0.98 -36.32
N ALA A 806 2.25 0.59 -37.46
CA ALA A 806 3.67 0.80 -37.73
C ALA A 806 4.04 2.29 -37.74
N ARG A 807 3.19 3.15 -38.32
CA ARG A 807 3.37 4.62 -38.26
C ARG A 807 3.29 5.15 -36.83
N PHE A 808 2.35 4.66 -36.01
CA PHE A 808 2.21 5.04 -34.61
C PHE A 808 3.49 4.75 -33.82
N TYR A 809 4.02 3.53 -33.90
CA TYR A 809 5.28 3.18 -33.24
C TYR A 809 6.47 3.96 -33.79
N LYS A 810 6.55 4.18 -35.11
CA LYS A 810 7.60 5.02 -35.71
C LYS A 810 7.56 6.46 -35.19
N ARG A 811 6.38 7.03 -34.97
CA ARG A 811 6.23 8.37 -34.38
C ARG A 811 6.72 8.40 -32.94
N ILE A 812 6.30 7.45 -32.10
CA ILE A 812 6.72 7.37 -30.70
C ILE A 812 8.23 7.12 -30.56
N ALA A 813 8.80 6.28 -31.44
CA ALA A 813 10.22 5.99 -31.44
C ALA A 813 11.07 7.24 -31.72
N LYS A 814 10.69 8.05 -32.72
CA LYS A 814 11.38 9.27 -33.15
C LYS A 814 11.16 10.48 -32.25
N THR A 815 10.15 10.41 -31.39
CA THR A 815 9.82 11.52 -30.50
C THR A 815 10.80 11.54 -29.34
N GLU A 816 11.50 12.65 -29.15
CA GLU A 816 12.21 12.92 -27.90
C GLU A 816 11.16 13.16 -26.80
N LEU A 817 11.13 12.27 -25.82
CA LEU A 817 10.22 12.36 -24.68
C LEU A 817 10.97 13.01 -23.53
N SER A 818 10.44 14.12 -23.03
CA SER A 818 11.02 14.86 -21.92
C SER A 818 10.66 14.26 -20.56
N SER A 819 9.53 13.55 -20.49
CA SER A 819 8.99 12.95 -19.26
C SER A 819 9.40 11.50 -19.05
N ALA A 820 9.78 11.17 -17.81
CA ALA A 820 9.99 9.80 -17.35
C ALA A 820 8.69 8.96 -17.39
N ALA A 821 7.53 9.59 -17.19
CA ALA A 821 6.24 8.90 -17.28
C ALA A 821 5.94 8.51 -18.74
N ALA A 822 6.16 9.42 -19.68
CA ALA A 822 6.03 9.15 -21.11
C ALA A 822 7.00 8.06 -21.58
N SER A 823 8.25 8.09 -21.11
CA SER A 823 9.26 7.06 -21.41
C SER A 823 8.82 5.67 -20.94
N LYS A 824 8.31 5.57 -19.70
CA LYS A 824 7.76 4.32 -19.17
C LYS A 824 6.61 3.77 -20.03
N TRP A 825 5.74 4.65 -20.54
CA TRP A 825 4.65 4.25 -21.42
C TRP A 825 5.11 3.80 -22.80
N LYS A 826 6.11 4.47 -23.36
CA LYS A 826 6.81 4.02 -24.57
C LYS A 826 7.39 2.61 -24.37
N ASP A 827 8.13 2.39 -23.29
CA ASP A 827 8.73 1.08 -22.99
C ASP A 827 7.67 -0.02 -22.83
N ARG A 828 6.55 0.28 -22.14
CA ARG A 828 5.45 -0.67 -21.97
C ARG A 828 4.78 -1.02 -23.31
N LEU A 829 4.50 -0.02 -24.15
CA LEU A 829 3.90 -0.23 -25.47
C LEU A 829 4.82 -1.00 -26.41
N GLU A 830 6.14 -0.79 -26.34
CA GLU A 830 7.12 -1.55 -27.13
C GLU A 830 7.28 -2.99 -26.60
N LYS A 831 7.35 -3.18 -25.28
CA LYS A 831 7.45 -4.50 -24.65
C LYS A 831 6.32 -5.44 -25.09
N ASP A 832 5.08 -4.93 -25.10
CA ASP A 832 3.90 -5.73 -25.43
C ASP A 832 3.48 -5.63 -26.90
N ARG A 833 4.25 -4.92 -27.75
CA ARG A 833 3.90 -4.57 -29.14
C ARG A 833 3.37 -5.74 -29.97
N ALA A 834 4.05 -6.88 -29.92
CA ALA A 834 3.67 -8.08 -30.68
C ALA A 834 2.34 -8.70 -30.22
N LYS A 835 1.85 -8.35 -29.02
CA LYS A 835 0.64 -8.91 -28.40
C LYS A 835 -0.53 -7.92 -28.36
N LEU A 836 -0.34 -6.65 -28.71
CA LEU A 836 -1.41 -5.63 -28.65
C LEU A 836 -2.30 -5.61 -29.90
N PHE A 837 -1.78 -6.03 -31.05
CA PHE A 837 -2.48 -5.88 -32.34
C PHE A 837 -2.59 -7.20 -33.12
N THR A 838 -2.42 -8.34 -32.45
CA THR A 838 -2.58 -9.68 -33.04
C THR A 838 -3.92 -9.83 -33.74
N PHE A 839 -4.99 -9.28 -33.18
CA PHE A 839 -6.33 -9.31 -33.77
C PHE A 839 -6.46 -8.70 -35.18
N LEU A 840 -5.49 -7.89 -35.63
CA LEU A 840 -5.50 -7.33 -36.99
C LEU A 840 -5.16 -8.39 -38.05
N SER A 841 -4.44 -9.45 -37.66
CA SER A 841 -3.91 -10.47 -38.57
C SER A 841 -4.62 -11.82 -38.47
N HIS A 842 -5.59 -11.95 -37.56
CA HIS A 842 -6.33 -13.19 -37.31
C HIS A 842 -7.83 -12.94 -37.40
N ASP A 843 -8.55 -13.81 -38.09
CA ASP A 843 -10.01 -13.74 -38.17
C ASP A 843 -10.66 -14.07 -36.81
N ASP A 844 -11.74 -13.35 -36.52
CA ASP A 844 -12.64 -13.54 -35.38
C ASP A 844 -11.97 -13.37 -33.99
N VAL A 845 -10.75 -12.83 -33.94
CA VAL A 845 -10.06 -12.48 -32.69
C VAL A 845 -10.47 -11.07 -32.25
N PRO A 846 -10.99 -10.87 -31.03
CA PRO A 846 -11.34 -9.55 -30.53
C PRO A 846 -10.14 -8.85 -29.88
N TRP A 847 -10.16 -7.51 -29.89
CA TRP A 847 -9.15 -6.66 -29.27
C TRP A 847 -9.29 -6.53 -27.73
N ASN A 848 -10.36 -7.07 -27.15
CA ASN A 848 -10.68 -6.97 -25.73
C ASN A 848 -11.08 -8.33 -25.14
N ASN A 849 -10.97 -8.44 -23.81
CA ASN A 849 -11.27 -9.66 -23.05
C ASN A 849 -12.66 -9.65 -22.40
N ASN A 850 -13.63 -8.94 -22.98
CA ASN A 850 -14.96 -8.77 -22.37
C ASN A 850 -15.69 -10.10 -22.17
N ASN A 851 -15.39 -11.10 -23.01
CA ASN A 851 -16.04 -12.40 -22.93
C ASN A 851 -15.68 -13.17 -21.65
N ALA A 852 -14.40 -13.19 -21.26
CA ALA A 852 -14.00 -13.74 -19.97
C ALA A 852 -14.51 -12.87 -18.79
N GLU A 853 -14.51 -11.53 -18.93
CA GLU A 853 -15.08 -10.64 -17.89
C GLU A 853 -16.57 -10.93 -17.67
N HIS A 854 -17.33 -11.16 -18.74
CA HIS A 854 -18.74 -11.54 -18.67
C HIS A 854 -18.94 -12.92 -18.00
N ALA A 855 -18.12 -13.90 -18.35
CA ALA A 855 -18.12 -15.20 -17.69
C ALA A 855 -17.76 -15.11 -16.19
N ILE A 856 -16.84 -14.22 -15.80
CA ILE A 856 -16.56 -13.93 -14.39
C ILE A 856 -17.80 -13.37 -13.67
N LYS A 857 -18.61 -12.52 -14.32
CA LYS A 857 -19.83 -11.97 -13.70
C LYS A 857 -20.83 -13.08 -13.31
N ALA A 858 -20.92 -14.15 -14.10
CA ALA A 858 -21.75 -15.31 -13.73
C ALA A 858 -21.26 -15.96 -12.43
N PHE A 859 -19.96 -16.22 -12.31
CA PHE A 859 -19.37 -16.73 -11.07
C PHE A 859 -19.49 -15.72 -9.92
N ALA A 860 -19.33 -14.42 -10.17
CA ALA A 860 -19.44 -13.39 -9.13
C ALA A 860 -20.85 -13.35 -8.51
N ARG A 861 -21.91 -13.63 -9.29
CA ARG A 861 -23.27 -13.81 -8.77
C ARG A 861 -23.37 -15.05 -7.89
N LEU A 862 -22.88 -16.19 -8.37
CA LEU A 862 -22.88 -17.44 -7.61
C LEU A 862 -22.05 -17.33 -6.32
N ARG A 863 -20.90 -16.65 -6.37
CA ARG A 863 -20.00 -16.39 -5.24
C ARG A 863 -20.73 -15.76 -4.06
N ARG A 864 -21.68 -14.83 -4.30
CA ARG A 864 -22.47 -14.20 -3.23
C ARG A 864 -23.28 -15.20 -2.40
N ALA A 865 -23.67 -16.33 -2.99
CA ALA A 865 -24.43 -17.38 -2.31
C ALA A 865 -23.54 -18.42 -1.60
N ILE A 866 -22.28 -18.58 -2.02
CA ILE A 866 -21.42 -19.72 -1.60
C ILE A 866 -20.14 -19.31 -0.85
N GLU A 867 -19.76 -18.04 -0.87
CA GLU A 867 -18.52 -17.53 -0.30
C GLU A 867 -18.44 -17.71 1.22
N GLY A 868 -17.31 -18.24 1.70
CA GLY A 868 -17.08 -18.49 3.13
C GLY A 868 -17.90 -19.63 3.74
N LEU A 869 -18.58 -20.43 2.91
CA LEU A 869 -19.42 -21.57 3.29
C LEU A 869 -18.98 -22.90 2.65
N SER A 870 -18.15 -22.85 1.61
CA SER A 870 -17.83 -24.02 0.78
C SER A 870 -16.42 -24.57 1.05
N THR A 871 -16.25 -25.88 0.85
CA THR A 871 -14.96 -26.58 0.79
C THR A 871 -14.37 -26.53 -0.63
N PRO A 872 -13.08 -26.85 -0.84
CA PRO A 872 -12.51 -26.97 -2.18
C PRO A 872 -13.32 -27.88 -3.11
N ASN A 873 -13.69 -29.08 -2.64
CA ASN A 873 -14.52 -30.01 -3.40
C ASN A 873 -15.90 -29.42 -3.71
N GLY A 874 -16.52 -28.75 -2.72
CA GLY A 874 -17.81 -28.11 -2.90
C GLY A 874 -17.79 -27.02 -3.97
N ILE A 875 -16.70 -26.23 -4.06
CA ILE A 875 -16.50 -25.24 -5.13
C ILE A 875 -16.34 -25.93 -6.47
N GLU A 876 -15.52 -26.96 -6.57
CA GLU A 876 -15.30 -27.68 -7.82
C GLU A 876 -16.62 -28.24 -8.40
N GLU A 877 -17.51 -28.76 -7.56
CA GLU A 877 -18.85 -29.20 -7.96
C GLU A 877 -19.70 -28.05 -8.54
N TYR A 878 -19.65 -26.86 -7.92
CA TYR A 878 -20.31 -25.66 -8.45
C TYR A 878 -19.72 -25.25 -9.81
N LEU A 879 -18.40 -25.31 -9.96
CA LEU A 879 -17.71 -24.89 -11.18
C LEU A 879 -17.99 -25.82 -12.35
N ILE A 880 -18.11 -27.14 -12.11
CA ILE A 880 -18.52 -28.10 -13.16
C ILE A 880 -19.89 -27.75 -13.70
N LEU A 881 -20.88 -27.62 -12.82
CA LEU A 881 -22.25 -27.33 -13.22
C LEU A 881 -22.38 -25.92 -13.83
N LEU A 882 -21.64 -24.94 -13.31
CA LEU A 882 -21.62 -23.59 -13.86
C LEU A 882 -21.02 -23.55 -15.27
N SER A 883 -20.00 -24.37 -15.57
CA SER A 883 -19.43 -24.49 -16.91
C SER A 883 -20.47 -24.96 -17.93
N VAL A 884 -21.23 -25.99 -17.58
CA VAL A 884 -22.33 -26.51 -18.41
C VAL A 884 -23.43 -25.47 -18.57
N CYS A 885 -23.84 -24.81 -17.48
CA CYS A 885 -24.85 -23.76 -17.48
C CYS A 885 -24.46 -22.60 -18.41
N GLN A 886 -23.25 -22.07 -18.29
CA GLN A 886 -22.81 -20.95 -19.11
C GLN A 886 -22.62 -21.34 -20.57
N THR A 887 -22.13 -22.55 -20.85
CA THR A 887 -22.03 -23.06 -22.23
C THR A 887 -23.41 -23.21 -22.88
N CYS A 888 -24.42 -23.70 -22.15
CA CYS A 888 -25.80 -23.73 -22.63
C CYS A 888 -26.29 -22.32 -22.97
N LYS A 889 -26.08 -21.34 -22.08
CA LYS A 889 -26.51 -19.95 -22.29
C LYS A 889 -25.84 -19.29 -23.49
N TYR A 890 -24.53 -19.48 -23.64
CA TYR A 890 -23.77 -18.93 -24.76
C TYR A 890 -24.20 -19.57 -26.09
N SER A 891 -24.62 -20.84 -26.04
CA SER A 891 -25.19 -21.56 -27.19
C SER A 891 -26.69 -21.29 -27.42
N GLY A 892 -27.32 -20.41 -26.64
CA GLY A 892 -28.76 -20.09 -26.76
C GLY A 892 -29.70 -21.21 -26.34
N LEU A 893 -29.25 -22.12 -25.48
CA LEU A 893 -29.99 -23.28 -24.99
C LEU A 893 -30.48 -23.04 -23.56
N ASP A 894 -31.67 -23.57 -23.24
CA ASP A 894 -32.20 -23.54 -21.87
C ASP A 894 -31.54 -24.61 -21.01
N PHE A 895 -30.92 -24.18 -19.90
CA PHE A 895 -30.14 -25.06 -19.03
C PHE A 895 -31.03 -26.05 -18.28
N LEU A 896 -32.23 -25.66 -17.86
CA LEU A 896 -33.15 -26.56 -17.17
C LEU A 896 -33.64 -27.67 -18.11
N ASP A 897 -33.99 -27.34 -19.35
CA ASP A 897 -34.36 -28.32 -20.36
C ASP A 897 -33.21 -29.25 -20.73
N PHE A 898 -31.98 -28.74 -20.80
CA PHE A 898 -30.78 -29.57 -20.96
C PHE A 898 -30.66 -30.57 -19.81
N LEU A 899 -30.70 -30.10 -18.55
CA LEU A 899 -30.62 -30.98 -17.39
C LEU A 899 -31.73 -32.04 -17.39
N ARG A 900 -32.98 -31.64 -17.68
CA ARG A 900 -34.15 -32.55 -17.69
C ARG A 900 -34.07 -33.60 -18.79
N SER A 901 -33.38 -33.31 -19.89
CA SER A 901 -33.22 -34.27 -20.99
C SER A 901 -32.37 -35.48 -20.62
N GLY A 902 -31.44 -35.30 -19.66
CA GLY A 902 -30.45 -36.32 -19.30
C GLY A 902 -29.34 -36.48 -20.35
N GLU A 903 -29.27 -35.62 -21.37
CA GLU A 903 -28.16 -35.60 -22.32
C GLU A 903 -26.90 -35.06 -21.64
N THR A 904 -25.76 -35.67 -21.94
CA THR A 904 -24.44 -35.20 -21.47
C THR A 904 -23.67 -34.42 -22.52
N ASP A 905 -24.13 -34.42 -23.78
CA ASP A 905 -23.55 -33.65 -24.87
C ASP A 905 -24.47 -32.50 -25.30
N ILE A 906 -23.97 -31.27 -25.12
CA ILE A 906 -24.68 -30.03 -25.44
C ILE A 906 -24.95 -29.92 -26.94
N VAL A 907 -24.04 -30.39 -27.79
CA VAL A 907 -24.18 -30.32 -29.26
C VAL A 907 -25.30 -31.24 -29.73
N THR A 908 -25.29 -32.50 -29.25
CA THR A 908 -26.38 -33.46 -29.52
C THR A 908 -27.73 -32.92 -29.05
N PHE A 909 -27.80 -32.28 -27.88
CA PHE A 909 -29.03 -31.66 -27.39
C PHE A 909 -29.50 -30.51 -28.28
N ALA A 910 -28.59 -29.63 -28.72
CA ALA A 910 -28.90 -28.52 -29.61
C ALA A 910 -29.49 -29.00 -30.96
N ALA A 911 -28.88 -30.02 -31.56
CA ALA A 911 -29.36 -30.60 -32.83
C ALA A 911 -30.77 -31.17 -32.70
N ARG A 912 -31.08 -31.86 -31.59
CA ARG A 912 -32.43 -32.40 -31.33
C ARG A 912 -33.48 -31.31 -31.11
N GLN A 913 -33.13 -30.22 -30.43
CA GLN A 913 -34.01 -29.05 -30.26
C GLN A 913 -34.34 -28.42 -31.61
N TRP A 914 -33.34 -28.25 -32.48
CA TRP A 914 -33.53 -27.72 -33.83
C TRP A 914 -34.47 -28.59 -34.66
N ASN A 915 -34.23 -29.90 -34.74
CA ASN A 915 -35.07 -30.84 -35.50
C ASN A 915 -36.51 -30.87 -34.98
N ARG A 916 -36.72 -30.76 -33.66
CA ARG A 916 -38.07 -30.63 -33.08
C ARG A 916 -38.75 -29.33 -33.51
N ARG A 917 -38.05 -28.19 -33.53
CA ARG A 917 -38.64 -26.91 -34.00
C ARG A 917 -39.02 -26.98 -35.48
N VAL A 918 -38.15 -27.51 -36.34
CA VAL A 918 -38.41 -27.67 -37.78
C VAL A 918 -39.65 -28.54 -38.03
N HIS A 919 -39.74 -29.73 -37.41
CA HIS A 919 -40.92 -30.60 -37.57
C HIS A 919 -42.21 -30.04 -36.96
N THR A 920 -42.13 -29.16 -35.96
CA THR A 920 -43.33 -28.50 -35.39
C THR A 920 -43.85 -27.40 -36.32
N VAL A 921 -42.96 -26.75 -37.09
CA VAL A 921 -43.32 -25.77 -38.13
C VAL A 921 -43.92 -26.48 -39.35
N GLU A 922 -43.32 -27.59 -39.80
CA GLU A 922 -43.85 -28.40 -40.92
C GLU A 922 -45.21 -29.06 -40.62
N ARG A 923 -45.47 -29.47 -39.37
CA ARG A 923 -46.79 -29.98 -38.97
C ARG A 923 -47.86 -28.90 -38.90
N LYS A 924 -47.49 -27.65 -38.62
CA LYS A 924 -48.45 -26.52 -38.62
C LYS A 924 -48.80 -26.07 -40.03
N SER A 925 -47.87 -26.17 -40.99
CA SER A 925 -48.17 -25.89 -42.40
C SER A 925 -49.04 -26.96 -43.06
N ASN A 926 -48.96 -28.23 -42.63
CA ASN A 926 -49.79 -29.32 -43.18
C ASN A 926 -51.20 -29.43 -42.55
N LEU A 927 -51.50 -28.70 -41.48
CA LEU A 927 -52.83 -28.69 -40.83
C LEU A 927 -53.65 -27.43 -41.12
N GLY A 928 -53.11 -26.47 -41.90
CA GLY A 928 -53.77 -25.21 -42.26
C GLY A 928 -54.32 -25.15 -43.69
N GLY A 929 -54.36 -26.28 -44.42
CA GLY A 929 -54.73 -26.32 -45.84
C GLY A 929 -56.15 -26.81 -46.15
N GLY A 930 -57.01 -26.99 -45.17
CA GLY A 930 -58.40 -27.41 -45.37
C GLY A 930 -59.37 -26.44 -44.73
N GLU A 931 -60.30 -25.93 -45.54
CA GLU A 931 -61.43 -25.02 -45.23
C GLU A 931 -61.14 -23.52 -45.40
N LEU A 932 -61.48 -23.02 -46.60
CA LEU A 932 -62.29 -21.80 -46.82
C LEU A 932 -62.58 -21.66 -48.32
N ASN A 933 -63.70 -22.24 -48.76
CA ASN A 933 -64.42 -21.82 -49.98
C ASN A 933 -65.92 -21.73 -49.63
N SER A 934 -66.32 -20.55 -49.17
CA SER A 934 -67.67 -19.98 -49.22
C SER A 934 -67.63 -18.56 -48.70
#